data_AF-A0AAW1VVV3-F1
#
_entry.id   AF-A0AAW1VVV3-F1
#
_cell.length_a   1.000
_cell.length_b   1.000
_cell.length_c   1.000
_cell.angle_alpha   90.00
_cell.angle_beta   90.00
_cell.angle_gamma   90.00
#
_symmetry.space_group_name_H-M   'P 1'
#
loop_
_entity.id
_entity.type
_entity.pdbx_description
1 polymer ?
#
loop_
_entity_poly.entity_id
_entity_poly.type
_entity_poly.pdbx_seq_one_letter_code
_entity_poly.pdbx_strand_id
1 'polypeptide(L)'
;MNSIKGTLPSNLGVSFPNLEYFDISLNQFSALIPVSISNASNLGHLAMLGNELQGEVPSLKNLKSLKRFVLTSNNLGSGGINDLNFLCDLTNATFLRILDINMNNFGGSLPHCVTNLSSSLAHLYLSDNKIVGRIPNGIGNLGNLDSLYLSMNQFSGQIPSDLGNLQNLYVLDLAINSLSGNIPSSFGNLTAINILFFDGNNLQGNIPPSLAGCRNLETFVLSENNLTGIIPPELIGQLASAIQLDFSRNHLTGSLPNEVGNLINLEYLNVSENMLFGPIPEALGRCIKIESLDMGGNFFQGTIPSSMGSLRGMQELYLSRNNLSGTIPEFLEQFLFLRSLNLSYNKLEGMIPTKGIFKNASATSVNGNSKLCGGIPEFEFPKCKFPHSRKGALSNTLKLIISLACGIVGATLALAILYHCVLQREKKQQTSGDTNNFLKVSYQILLKATDGFSSSNLIGKGSFGSVFKGVLDEGETAIAVKVLNLVYRGASRSFFAECDALRNIRHRNLLKVLSACSGVNYQGDDFKALIYEFMVNGSLDEWLHPTQAVAETIERPKRSLSFSQRLNIAIDVSMALDYLHHHCERPIVHCDLKPSNVLLNDDMVGHVGDFGLVRFLPRTSGNQSSSVGVKGTIGYAPPEYGMGNEVWTQGDVYSYGILLLEMFTGKRPTEDMFQGTLNLHNFVKAALPERLVDIVDPALVQENVEDNIIADNCANEDGTRIFSKIRESLISILEVGVACSAELPRERMDISDAMAEMCRIRNKLGENKD
;
A
#
# COMPACT_ATOMS: atom_id res chain seq x y z
N MET A 1 13.01 -15.33 -6.99
CA MET A 1 14.01 -15.66 -5.97
C MET A 1 14.64 -16.96 -6.40
N ASN A 2 15.95 -16.98 -6.49
CA ASN A 2 16.67 -18.02 -7.18
C ASN A 2 17.21 -18.97 -6.11
N SER A 3 16.89 -20.26 -6.17
CA SER A 3 17.36 -21.21 -5.16
C SER A 3 18.78 -21.72 -5.47
N ILE A 4 19.62 -20.88 -6.10
CA ILE A 4 20.98 -21.26 -6.46
C ILE A 4 21.80 -21.27 -5.18
N LYS A 5 22.33 -22.45 -4.88
CA LYS A 5 23.20 -22.72 -3.73
C LYS A 5 24.62 -22.92 -4.23
N GLY A 6 25.58 -22.49 -3.43
CA GLY A 6 26.98 -22.73 -3.70
C GLY A 6 27.87 -21.75 -2.96
N THR A 7 29.15 -21.81 -3.27
CA THR A 7 30.16 -20.86 -2.80
C THR A 7 30.80 -20.17 -3.99
N LEU A 8 31.30 -18.95 -3.78
CA LEU A 8 32.02 -18.25 -4.84
C LEU A 8 33.44 -18.82 -5.00
N PRO A 9 33.90 -19.07 -6.24
CA PRO A 9 35.26 -19.57 -6.48
C PRO A 9 36.31 -18.63 -5.90
N SER A 10 37.31 -19.18 -5.20
CA SER A 10 38.35 -18.38 -4.55
C SER A 10 39.18 -17.53 -5.53
N ASN A 11 39.24 -17.93 -6.80
CA ASN A 11 39.95 -17.26 -7.89
C ASN A 11 39.03 -16.42 -8.80
N LEU A 12 37.80 -16.10 -8.39
CA LEU A 12 36.79 -15.40 -9.20
C LEU A 12 37.33 -14.15 -9.91
N GLY A 13 37.85 -13.17 -9.17
CA GLY A 13 38.31 -11.92 -9.81
C GLY A 13 39.65 -12.05 -10.56
N VAL A 14 40.41 -13.14 -10.34
CA VAL A 14 41.58 -13.47 -11.18
C VAL A 14 41.14 -14.09 -12.50
N SER A 15 40.07 -14.88 -12.48
CA SER A 15 39.52 -15.54 -13.68
C SER A 15 38.79 -14.55 -14.58
N PHE A 16 38.20 -13.51 -13.98
CA PHE A 16 37.44 -12.47 -14.68
C PHE A 16 37.99 -11.05 -14.34
N PRO A 17 39.22 -10.70 -14.76
CA PRO A 17 39.84 -9.42 -14.39
C PRO A 17 39.17 -8.20 -15.01
N ASN A 18 38.45 -8.40 -16.13
CA ASN A 18 37.72 -7.35 -16.86
C ASN A 18 36.25 -7.24 -16.44
N LEU A 19 35.85 -7.88 -15.34
CA LEU A 19 34.47 -7.89 -14.87
C LEU A 19 34.03 -6.48 -14.47
N GLU A 20 32.96 -5.98 -15.08
CA GLU A 20 32.38 -4.66 -14.81
C GLU A 20 31.09 -4.73 -13.97
N TYR A 21 30.36 -5.83 -14.11
CA TYR A 21 29.08 -6.07 -13.45
C TYR A 21 29.08 -7.47 -12.83
N PHE A 22 28.87 -7.53 -11.52
CA PHE A 22 28.70 -8.78 -10.79
C PHE A 22 27.49 -8.66 -9.86
N ASP A 23 26.51 -9.52 -10.08
CA ASP A 23 25.28 -9.57 -9.30
C ASP A 23 24.86 -11.02 -9.09
N ILE A 24 24.83 -11.45 -7.83
CA ILE A 24 24.32 -12.76 -7.42
C ILE A 24 23.12 -12.63 -6.47
N SER A 25 22.44 -11.49 -6.49
CA SER A 25 21.42 -11.17 -5.50
C SER A 25 20.24 -12.14 -5.51
N LEU A 26 19.55 -12.26 -4.37
CA LEU A 26 18.35 -13.07 -4.15
C LEU A 26 18.58 -14.56 -4.42
N ASN A 27 19.68 -15.10 -3.87
CA ASN A 27 20.12 -16.48 -3.97
C ASN A 27 20.39 -17.11 -2.58
N GLN A 28 21.03 -18.28 -2.55
CA GLN A 28 21.46 -18.99 -1.33
C GLN A 28 22.96 -19.28 -1.39
N PHE A 29 23.75 -18.34 -1.93
CA PHE A 29 25.20 -18.43 -1.86
C PHE A 29 25.65 -18.27 -0.41
N SER A 30 26.52 -19.16 0.04
CA SER A 30 27.06 -19.16 1.40
C SER A 30 28.59 -19.06 1.36
N ALA A 31 29.21 -19.07 2.55
CA ALA A 31 30.64 -18.88 2.77
C ALA A 31 31.14 -17.44 2.53
N LEU A 32 32.46 -17.29 2.39
CA LEU A 32 33.17 -16.01 2.36
C LEU A 32 33.12 -15.36 0.97
N ILE A 33 33.13 -14.03 0.94
CA ILE A 33 33.41 -13.28 -0.30
C ILE A 33 34.89 -13.51 -0.68
N PRO A 34 35.20 -13.98 -1.91
CA PRO A 34 36.58 -14.25 -2.30
C PRO A 34 37.45 -13.01 -2.28
N VAL A 35 38.64 -13.10 -1.67
CA VAL A 35 39.62 -12.00 -1.65
C VAL A 35 40.03 -11.57 -3.06
N SER A 36 40.00 -12.50 -4.02
CA SER A 36 40.30 -12.23 -5.42
C SER A 36 39.32 -11.28 -6.10
N ILE A 37 38.15 -10.96 -5.52
CA ILE A 37 37.20 -10.01 -6.12
C ILE A 37 37.85 -8.65 -6.39
N SER A 38 38.81 -8.25 -5.54
CA SER A 38 39.60 -7.01 -5.70
C SER A 38 40.46 -6.99 -6.97
N ASN A 39 40.72 -8.14 -7.61
CA ASN A 39 41.46 -8.22 -8.86
C ASN A 39 40.65 -7.77 -10.08
N ALA A 40 39.31 -7.75 -9.99
CA ALA A 40 38.43 -7.24 -11.04
C ALA A 40 38.35 -5.70 -10.99
N SER A 41 39.44 -5.02 -11.36
CA SER A 41 39.57 -3.56 -11.16
C SER A 41 38.56 -2.69 -11.93
N ASN A 42 37.91 -3.23 -12.96
CA ASN A 42 36.89 -2.54 -13.74
C ASN A 42 35.49 -2.62 -13.11
N LEU A 43 35.33 -3.33 -12.00
CA LEU A 43 34.03 -3.60 -11.39
C LEU A 43 33.35 -2.30 -10.96
N GLY A 44 32.27 -1.95 -11.68
CA GLY A 44 31.42 -0.79 -11.43
C GLY A 44 30.18 -1.13 -10.61
N HIS A 45 29.72 -2.38 -10.69
CA HIS A 45 28.56 -2.88 -9.96
C HIS A 45 28.91 -4.18 -9.26
N LEU A 46 28.78 -4.19 -7.93
CA LEU A 46 28.98 -5.37 -7.09
C LEU A 46 27.77 -5.53 -6.17
N ALA A 47 26.91 -6.50 -6.47
CA ALA A 47 25.71 -6.79 -5.70
C ALA A 47 25.65 -8.27 -5.29
N MET A 48 25.40 -8.49 -4.01
CA MET A 48 25.22 -9.82 -3.42
C MET A 48 24.05 -9.86 -2.43
N LEU A 49 23.03 -9.03 -2.66
CA LEU A 49 21.90 -8.84 -1.76
C LEU A 49 21.15 -10.16 -1.52
N GLY A 50 20.65 -10.41 -0.31
CA GLY A 50 19.73 -11.53 -0.05
C GLY A 50 20.37 -12.88 -0.35
N ASN A 51 21.46 -13.19 0.37
CA ASN A 51 22.20 -14.45 0.32
C ASN A 51 22.53 -14.92 1.76
N GLU A 52 23.30 -16.01 1.89
CA GLU A 52 23.76 -16.55 3.16
C GLU A 52 25.28 -16.33 3.35
N LEU A 53 25.85 -15.28 2.72
CA LEU A 53 27.28 -14.99 2.81
C LEU A 53 27.68 -14.60 4.23
N GLN A 54 28.86 -15.02 4.65
CA GLN A 54 29.33 -14.86 6.03
C GLN A 54 30.79 -14.40 6.08
N GLY A 55 31.24 -14.00 7.27
CA GLY A 55 32.61 -13.56 7.52
C GLY A 55 32.88 -12.11 7.13
N GLU A 56 34.15 -11.76 7.03
CA GLU A 56 34.59 -10.38 6.77
C GLU A 56 34.51 -10.04 5.27
N VAL A 57 34.24 -8.77 4.98
CA VAL A 57 34.36 -8.25 3.61
C VAL A 57 35.85 -8.09 3.28
N PRO A 58 36.34 -8.68 2.18
CA PRO A 58 37.75 -8.58 1.80
C PRO A 58 38.11 -7.15 1.40
N SER A 59 39.42 -6.85 1.33
CA SER A 59 39.89 -5.54 0.91
C SER A 59 39.41 -5.17 -0.51
N LEU A 60 38.84 -3.98 -0.65
CA LEU A 60 38.26 -3.47 -1.90
C LEU A 60 39.14 -2.38 -2.55
N LYS A 61 40.39 -2.23 -2.09
CA LYS A 61 41.27 -1.10 -2.41
C LYS A 61 41.49 -0.86 -3.92
N ASN A 62 41.39 -1.91 -4.72
CA ASN A 62 41.61 -1.85 -6.16
C ASN A 62 40.34 -1.53 -6.98
N LEU A 63 39.15 -1.55 -6.36
CA LEU A 63 37.87 -1.35 -7.04
C LEU A 63 37.53 0.14 -7.22
N LYS A 64 38.37 0.88 -7.93
CA LYS A 64 38.24 2.34 -8.10
C LYS A 64 37.06 2.75 -8.99
N SER A 65 36.63 1.86 -9.87
CA SER A 65 35.52 2.08 -10.80
C SER A 65 34.14 1.87 -10.17
N LEU A 66 34.09 1.44 -8.90
CA LEU A 66 32.87 1.02 -8.23
C LEU A 66 31.88 2.18 -8.08
N LYS A 67 30.65 1.95 -8.56
CA LYS A 67 29.51 2.88 -8.49
C LYS A 67 28.43 2.39 -7.53
N ARG A 68 28.20 1.08 -7.48
CA ARG A 68 27.20 0.44 -6.62
C ARG A 68 27.84 -0.73 -5.90
N PHE A 69 27.75 -0.71 -4.56
CA PHE A 69 28.19 -1.77 -3.69
C PHE A 69 27.04 -2.15 -2.75
N VAL A 70 26.51 -3.36 -2.91
CA VAL A 70 25.27 -3.80 -2.24
C VAL A 70 25.48 -5.19 -1.65
N LEU A 71 25.41 -5.30 -0.33
CA LEU A 71 25.58 -6.52 0.45
C LEU A 71 24.39 -6.84 1.37
N THR A 72 23.28 -6.12 1.19
CA THR A 72 22.10 -6.19 2.06
C THR A 72 21.62 -7.60 2.35
N SER A 73 21.13 -7.87 3.56
CA SER A 73 20.48 -9.14 3.90
C SER A 73 21.40 -10.35 3.69
N ASN A 74 22.51 -10.37 4.43
CA ASN A 74 23.46 -11.48 4.51
C ASN A 74 23.84 -11.73 5.97
N ASN A 75 24.79 -12.64 6.21
CA ASN A 75 25.37 -12.92 7.53
C ASN A 75 26.80 -12.35 7.66
N LEU A 76 27.15 -11.28 6.94
CA LEU A 76 28.50 -10.71 6.92
C LEU A 76 28.78 -9.91 8.20
N GLY A 77 30.04 -9.91 8.63
CA GLY A 77 30.47 -9.35 9.90
C GLY A 77 30.38 -10.35 11.05
N SER A 78 31.25 -10.15 12.04
CA SER A 78 31.33 -10.95 13.26
C SER A 78 30.65 -10.28 14.46
N GLY A 79 30.21 -9.03 14.31
CA GLY A 79 29.89 -8.11 15.41
C GLY A 79 31.14 -7.49 16.05
N GLY A 80 32.32 -7.69 15.44
CA GLY A 80 33.61 -7.29 15.97
C GLY A 80 34.01 -5.85 15.60
N ILE A 81 35.03 -5.32 16.28
CA ILE A 81 35.47 -3.92 16.12
C ILE A 81 36.03 -3.58 14.73
N ASN A 82 36.48 -4.59 13.98
CA ASN A 82 37.18 -4.42 12.69
C ASN A 82 36.28 -4.64 11.47
N ASP A 83 35.02 -5.03 11.69
CA ASP A 83 34.08 -5.43 10.64
C ASP A 83 33.88 -4.36 9.55
N LEU A 84 34.02 -3.07 9.91
CA LEU A 84 33.81 -1.92 9.01
C LEU A 84 35.09 -1.39 8.35
N ASN A 85 36.26 -2.00 8.57
CA ASN A 85 37.53 -1.48 8.05
C ASN A 85 37.58 -1.39 6.52
N PHE A 86 36.87 -2.26 5.81
CA PHE A 86 36.78 -2.24 4.34
C PHE A 86 36.16 -0.94 3.80
N LEU A 87 35.38 -0.20 4.61
CA LEU A 87 34.82 1.09 4.20
C LEU A 87 35.92 2.10 3.85
N CYS A 88 37.09 2.00 4.48
CA CYS A 88 38.20 2.88 4.16
C CYS A 88 38.79 2.61 2.77
N ASP A 89 38.71 1.39 2.27
CA ASP A 89 39.15 1.06 0.91
C ASP A 89 38.28 1.75 -0.16
N LEU A 90 36.98 1.93 0.14
CA LEU A 90 36.01 2.57 -0.74
C LEU A 90 36.22 4.07 -0.91
N THR A 91 37.09 4.71 -0.10
CA THR A 91 37.49 6.11 -0.34
C THR A 91 38.20 6.31 -1.68
N ASN A 92 38.78 5.24 -2.25
CA ASN A 92 39.38 5.26 -3.58
C ASN A 92 38.36 5.11 -4.73
N ALA A 93 37.11 4.73 -4.43
CA ALA A 93 36.05 4.56 -5.42
C ALA A 93 35.33 5.90 -5.68
N THR A 94 35.95 6.77 -6.48
CA THR A 94 35.49 8.16 -6.70
C THR A 94 34.18 8.28 -7.49
N PHE A 95 33.62 7.17 -7.97
CA PHE A 95 32.32 7.12 -8.66
C PHE A 95 31.23 6.46 -7.81
N LEU A 96 31.54 6.12 -6.55
CA LEU A 96 30.60 5.44 -5.67
C LEU A 96 29.36 6.30 -5.46
N ARG A 97 28.19 5.75 -5.79
CA ARG A 97 26.88 6.40 -5.68
C ARG A 97 25.99 5.72 -4.65
N ILE A 98 26.11 4.40 -4.51
CA ILE A 98 25.32 3.59 -3.58
C ILE A 98 26.26 2.68 -2.79
N LEU A 99 26.17 2.79 -1.46
CA LEU A 99 26.78 1.89 -0.50
C LEU A 99 25.68 1.34 0.41
N ASP A 100 25.40 0.05 0.29
CA ASP A 100 24.36 -0.63 1.05
C ASP A 100 24.90 -1.90 1.70
N ILE A 101 24.90 -1.93 3.03
CA ILE A 101 25.29 -3.08 3.85
C ILE A 101 24.22 -3.43 4.90
N ASN A 102 22.98 -3.02 4.64
CA ASN A 102 21.86 -3.22 5.56
C ASN A 102 21.70 -4.70 5.96
N MET A 103 21.07 -4.96 7.11
CA MET A 103 20.65 -6.31 7.52
C MET A 103 21.82 -7.32 7.47
N ASN A 104 22.84 -7.06 8.27
CA ASN A 104 24.03 -7.89 8.40
C ASN A 104 24.46 -7.94 9.88
N ASN A 105 25.62 -8.52 10.16
CA ASN A 105 26.22 -8.62 11.49
C ASN A 105 27.38 -7.64 11.71
N PHE A 106 27.51 -6.57 10.92
CA PHE A 106 28.65 -5.65 11.04
C PHE A 106 28.66 -4.95 12.40
N GLY A 107 29.76 -5.13 13.16
CA GLY A 107 30.00 -4.45 14.43
C GLY A 107 31.05 -3.34 14.35
N GLY A 108 31.48 -2.87 15.52
CA GLY A 108 32.50 -1.83 15.64
C GLY A 108 31.98 -0.43 15.39
N SER A 109 32.88 0.55 15.46
CA SER A 109 32.53 1.96 15.25
C SER A 109 32.70 2.35 13.79
N LEU A 110 31.82 3.23 13.28
CA LEU A 110 31.97 3.77 11.93
C LEU A 110 33.32 4.51 11.80
N PRO A 111 34.23 4.07 10.91
CA PRO A 111 35.57 4.64 10.86
C PRO A 111 35.55 6.05 10.25
N HIS A 112 36.45 6.93 10.71
CA HIS A 112 36.50 8.32 10.26
C HIS A 112 36.71 8.46 8.74
N CYS A 113 37.33 7.49 8.08
CA CYS A 113 37.52 7.50 6.62
C CYS A 113 36.20 7.60 5.84
N VAL A 114 35.06 7.19 6.43
CA VAL A 114 33.72 7.30 5.82
C VAL A 114 33.36 8.75 5.47
N THR A 115 33.91 9.72 6.19
CA THR A 115 33.72 11.16 5.88
C THR A 115 34.36 11.59 4.57
N ASN A 116 35.24 10.76 4.00
CA ASN A 116 35.99 11.00 2.77
C ASN A 116 35.56 10.03 1.65
N LEU A 117 34.39 9.40 1.77
CA LEU A 117 33.81 8.66 0.65
C LEU A 117 33.48 9.61 -0.50
N SER A 118 33.19 9.02 -1.66
CA SER A 118 32.95 9.76 -2.90
C SER A 118 31.97 10.92 -2.71
N SER A 119 32.29 12.07 -3.29
CA SER A 119 31.35 13.19 -3.38
C SER A 119 30.14 12.86 -4.25
N SER A 120 30.18 11.80 -5.07
CA SER A 120 29.03 11.30 -5.83
C SER A 120 28.08 10.40 -5.01
N LEU A 121 28.40 10.10 -3.75
CA LEU A 121 27.60 9.20 -2.92
C LEU A 121 26.23 9.83 -2.65
N ALA A 122 25.18 9.13 -3.09
CA ALA A 122 23.80 9.56 -2.94
C ALA A 122 23.05 8.75 -1.87
N HIS A 123 23.41 7.48 -1.71
CA HIS A 123 22.73 6.57 -0.79
C HIS A 123 23.73 5.85 0.10
N LEU A 124 23.56 6.01 1.41
CA LEU A 124 24.34 5.33 2.43
C LEU A 124 23.39 4.57 3.36
N TYR A 125 23.39 3.24 3.23
CA TYR A 125 22.49 2.36 3.94
C TYR A 125 23.27 1.38 4.84
N LEU A 126 23.20 1.60 6.15
CA LEU A 126 23.92 0.83 7.18
C LEU A 126 22.97 0.26 8.26
N SER A 127 21.66 0.32 8.06
CA SER A 127 20.63 -0.11 9.02
C SER A 127 20.66 -1.60 9.34
N ASP A 128 20.10 -1.97 10.49
CA ASP A 128 19.96 -3.37 10.95
C ASP A 128 21.31 -4.10 10.99
N ASN A 129 22.19 -3.59 11.85
CA ASN A 129 23.53 -4.11 12.10
C ASN A 129 23.85 -3.95 13.61
N LYS A 130 25.11 -4.18 14.00
CA LYS A 130 25.59 -4.07 15.38
C LYS A 130 26.59 -2.91 15.55
N ILE A 131 26.45 -1.86 14.74
CA ILE A 131 27.40 -0.74 14.70
C ILE A 131 27.25 0.09 15.97
N VAL A 132 28.37 0.38 16.62
CA VAL A 132 28.46 1.12 17.89
C VAL A 132 29.14 2.48 17.70
N GLY A 133 29.27 3.24 18.80
CA GLY A 133 30.03 4.49 18.80
C GLY A 133 29.24 5.67 18.23
N ARG A 134 29.95 6.74 17.86
CA ARG A 134 29.32 7.99 17.40
C ARG A 134 29.22 8.04 15.89
N ILE A 135 28.21 8.76 15.40
CA ILE A 135 28.18 9.20 13.99
C ILE A 135 29.29 10.25 13.82
N PRO A 136 30.26 10.08 12.90
CA PRO A 136 31.34 11.05 12.69
C PRO A 136 30.82 12.38 12.15
N ASN A 137 31.29 13.51 12.71
CA ASN A 137 30.84 14.84 12.30
C ASN A 137 31.03 15.12 10.79
N GLY A 138 32.13 14.65 10.21
CA GLY A 138 32.43 14.85 8.79
C GLY A 138 31.48 14.16 7.82
N ILE A 139 30.47 13.40 8.28
CA ILE A 139 29.42 12.86 7.42
C ILE A 139 28.67 13.98 6.67
N GLY A 140 28.59 15.18 7.26
CA GLY A 140 28.03 16.37 6.64
C GLY A 140 28.77 16.87 5.39
N ASN A 141 29.96 16.32 5.08
CA ASN A 141 30.73 16.68 3.89
C ASN A 141 30.25 15.95 2.62
N LEU A 142 29.42 14.92 2.76
CA LEU A 142 28.91 14.10 1.66
C LEU A 142 27.72 14.80 0.98
N GLY A 143 27.94 15.98 0.41
CA GLY A 143 26.89 16.92 0.00
C GLY A 143 25.88 16.44 -1.06
N ASN A 144 26.14 15.34 -1.75
CA ASN A 144 25.19 14.70 -2.68
C ASN A 144 24.34 13.60 -2.01
N LEU A 145 24.51 13.36 -0.71
CA LEU A 145 23.65 12.44 0.03
C LEU A 145 22.19 12.90 -0.10
N ASP A 146 21.40 11.96 -0.60
CA ASP A 146 19.95 12.02 -0.74
C ASP A 146 19.32 11.19 0.37
N SER A 147 19.86 10.00 0.65
CA SER A 147 19.33 9.10 1.67
C SER A 147 20.40 8.58 2.61
N LEU A 148 20.18 8.75 3.91
CA LEU A 148 21.02 8.22 4.99
C LEU A 148 20.20 7.36 5.94
N TYR A 149 20.49 6.05 5.95
CA TYR A 149 19.81 5.07 6.80
C TYR A 149 20.81 4.43 7.77
N LEU A 150 20.62 4.68 9.06
CA LEU A 150 21.46 4.19 10.17
C LEU A 150 20.62 3.50 11.26
N SER A 151 19.35 3.23 11.01
CA SER A 151 18.41 2.68 11.98
C SER A 151 18.73 1.28 12.46
N MET A 152 18.16 0.88 13.60
CA MET A 152 18.35 -0.46 14.18
C MET A 152 19.83 -0.82 14.35
N ASN A 153 20.56 0.06 15.03
CA ASN A 153 21.98 -0.12 15.37
C ASN A 153 22.20 0.24 16.86
N GLN A 154 23.45 0.40 17.27
CA GLN A 154 23.85 0.79 18.62
C GLN A 154 24.65 2.11 18.61
N PHE A 155 24.35 3.00 17.64
CA PHE A 155 24.96 4.33 17.61
C PHE A 155 24.60 5.10 18.90
N SER A 156 25.56 5.87 19.40
CA SER A 156 25.49 6.56 20.68
C SER A 156 26.09 7.96 20.59
N GLY A 157 25.86 8.77 21.62
CA GLY A 157 26.29 10.16 21.64
C GLY A 157 25.39 11.06 20.79
N GLN A 158 25.87 12.28 20.52
CA GLN A 158 25.06 13.31 19.88
C GLN A 158 24.94 13.13 18.38
N ILE A 159 23.77 13.51 17.84
CA ILE A 159 23.59 13.70 16.40
C ILE A 159 24.48 14.87 15.95
N PRO A 160 25.39 14.68 14.98
CA PRO A 160 26.25 15.76 14.52
C PRO A 160 25.48 16.91 13.88
N SER A 161 25.79 18.15 14.27
CA SER A 161 25.19 19.34 13.66
C SER A 161 25.50 19.50 12.18
N ASP A 162 26.65 18.97 11.74
CA ASP A 162 27.15 19.07 10.37
C ASP A 162 26.27 18.32 9.37
N LEU A 163 25.43 17.38 9.81
CA LEU A 163 24.39 16.77 8.98
C LEU A 163 23.44 17.83 8.39
N GLY A 164 23.25 18.98 9.06
CA GLY A 164 22.48 20.12 8.54
C GLY A 164 23.06 20.78 7.28
N ASN A 165 24.27 20.39 6.84
CA ASN A 165 24.88 20.87 5.61
C ASN A 165 24.42 20.08 4.36
N LEU A 166 23.75 18.94 4.54
CA LEU A 166 23.35 18.05 3.45
C LEU A 166 22.07 18.56 2.74
N GLN A 167 22.22 19.57 1.90
CA GLN A 167 21.09 20.27 1.26
C GLN A 167 20.20 19.39 0.37
N ASN A 168 20.72 18.28 -0.14
CA ASN A 168 20.00 17.33 -0.99
C ASN A 168 19.33 16.19 -0.21
N LEU A 169 19.51 16.14 1.12
CA LEU A 169 19.03 15.02 1.92
C LEU A 169 17.51 14.99 1.95
N TYR A 170 16.93 13.92 1.42
CA TYR A 170 15.50 13.64 1.36
C TYR A 170 15.04 12.74 2.52
N VAL A 171 15.85 11.73 2.87
CA VAL A 171 15.59 10.83 4.01
C VAL A 171 16.77 10.84 4.99
N LEU A 172 16.42 11.01 6.27
CA LEU A 172 17.33 10.74 7.38
C LEU A 172 16.65 9.80 8.37
N ASP A 173 17.13 8.56 8.42
CA ASP A 173 16.65 7.53 9.34
C ASP A 173 17.73 7.17 10.37
N LEU A 174 17.47 7.55 11.62
CA LEU A 174 18.31 7.28 12.79
C LEU A 174 17.55 6.47 13.85
N ALA A 175 16.39 5.90 13.51
CA ALA A 175 15.51 5.25 14.46
C ALA A 175 16.16 4.05 15.16
N ILE A 176 15.71 3.73 16.37
CA ILE A 176 16.12 2.53 17.12
C ILE A 176 17.65 2.47 17.28
N ASN A 177 18.18 3.40 18.06
CA ASN A 177 19.59 3.53 18.40
C ASN A 177 19.73 3.97 19.88
N SER A 178 20.94 4.33 20.30
CA SER A 178 21.22 4.91 21.62
C SER A 178 21.69 6.37 21.55
N LEU A 179 21.27 7.11 20.51
CA LEU A 179 21.64 8.51 20.32
C LEU A 179 21.07 9.37 21.44
N SER A 180 21.81 10.40 21.84
CA SER A 180 21.48 11.26 22.97
C SER A 180 21.77 12.73 22.72
N GLY A 181 21.46 13.59 23.68
CA GLY A 181 21.58 15.04 23.49
C GLY A 181 20.43 15.61 22.65
N ASN A 182 20.63 16.81 22.11
CA ASN A 182 19.56 17.56 21.48
C ASN A 182 19.49 17.29 19.98
N ILE A 183 18.30 17.42 19.39
CA ILE A 183 18.15 17.53 17.94
C ILE A 183 18.86 18.82 17.48
N PRO A 184 19.79 18.76 16.50
CA PRO A 184 20.53 19.95 16.07
C PRO A 184 19.63 21.00 15.42
N SER A 185 19.77 22.26 15.81
CA SER A 185 19.03 23.36 15.19
C SER A 185 19.42 23.59 13.73
N SER A 186 20.63 23.18 13.32
CA SER A 186 21.10 23.24 11.94
C SER A 186 20.25 22.42 10.96
N PHE A 187 19.42 21.48 11.45
CA PHE A 187 18.55 20.68 10.58
C PHE A 187 17.46 21.53 9.92
N GLY A 188 17.18 22.73 10.44
CA GLY A 188 16.36 23.73 9.74
C GLY A 188 16.89 24.15 8.36
N ASN A 189 18.16 23.86 8.06
CA ASN A 189 18.75 24.12 6.74
C ASN A 189 18.47 22.98 5.73
N LEU A 190 17.90 21.85 6.14
CA LEU A 190 17.63 20.71 5.26
C LEU A 190 16.34 20.94 4.47
N THR A 191 16.40 21.81 3.46
CA THR A 191 15.20 22.24 2.74
C THR A 191 14.58 21.15 1.84
N ALA A 192 15.35 20.14 1.43
CA ALA A 192 14.88 19.00 0.64
C ALA A 192 14.30 17.84 1.48
N ILE A 193 14.45 17.88 2.81
CA ILE A 193 14.08 16.75 3.67
C ILE A 193 12.58 16.52 3.65
N ASN A 194 12.20 15.25 3.48
CA ASN A 194 10.82 14.79 3.42
C ASN A 194 10.50 13.82 4.55
N ILE A 195 11.48 13.02 4.97
CA ILE A 195 11.31 11.96 5.97
C ILE A 195 12.39 12.06 7.04
N LEU A 196 11.94 12.19 8.30
CA LEU A 196 12.77 12.15 9.49
C LEU A 196 12.25 11.07 10.45
N PHE A 197 13.09 10.05 10.70
CA PHE A 197 12.84 9.02 11.70
C PHE A 197 13.90 9.08 12.81
N PHE A 198 13.52 9.54 14.00
CA PHE A 198 14.38 9.62 15.19
C PHE A 198 13.83 8.82 16.38
N ASP A 199 12.81 8.01 16.17
CA ASP A 199 12.15 7.25 17.22
C ASP A 199 13.07 6.22 17.89
N GLY A 200 12.72 5.81 19.11
CA GLY A 200 13.45 4.77 19.85
C GLY A 200 14.90 5.16 20.15
N ASN A 201 15.11 6.34 20.72
CA ASN A 201 16.43 6.87 21.09
C ASN A 201 16.40 7.52 22.48
N ASN A 202 17.53 8.11 22.91
CA ASN A 202 17.66 8.85 24.17
C ASN A 202 17.77 10.37 23.94
N LEU A 203 17.14 10.90 22.89
CA LEU A 203 17.20 12.34 22.56
C LEU A 203 16.47 13.15 23.63
N GLN A 204 17.01 14.32 23.95
CA GLN A 204 16.55 15.18 25.03
C GLN A 204 16.50 16.65 24.61
N GLY A 205 16.01 17.50 25.52
CA GLY A 205 15.83 18.93 25.26
C GLY A 205 14.62 19.18 24.37
N ASN A 206 14.52 20.40 23.84
CA ASN A 206 13.34 20.83 23.11
C ASN A 206 13.41 20.43 21.63
N ILE A 207 12.24 20.26 21.00
CA ILE A 207 12.12 20.24 19.54
C ILE A 207 12.57 21.62 19.01
N PRO A 208 13.59 21.71 18.15
CA PRO A 208 14.11 23.00 17.68
C PRO A 208 13.08 23.73 16.79
N PRO A 209 12.72 24.99 17.08
CA PRO A 209 11.83 25.78 16.22
C PRO A 209 12.41 26.02 14.82
N SER A 210 13.74 25.93 14.67
CA SER A 210 14.43 26.09 13.37
C SER A 210 14.03 25.03 12.34
N LEU A 211 13.52 23.87 12.78
CA LEU A 211 12.96 22.84 11.88
C LEU A 211 11.78 23.35 11.04
N ALA A 212 11.23 24.53 11.36
CA ALA A 212 10.28 25.24 10.50
C ALA A 212 10.84 25.51 9.08
N GLY A 213 12.16 25.43 8.87
CA GLY A 213 12.79 25.49 7.55
C GLY A 213 12.55 24.24 6.67
N CYS A 214 12.22 23.10 7.27
CA CYS A 214 11.97 21.82 6.58
C CYS A 214 10.56 21.76 5.97
N ARG A 215 10.26 22.65 5.03
CA ARG A 215 8.88 22.85 4.51
C ARG A 215 8.33 21.67 3.70
N ASN A 216 9.20 20.79 3.22
CA ASN A 216 8.84 19.61 2.44
C ASN A 216 8.64 18.36 3.31
N LEU A 217 8.71 18.49 4.64
CA LEU A 217 8.60 17.37 5.56
C LEU A 217 7.19 16.78 5.53
N GLU A 218 7.09 15.53 5.11
CA GLU A 218 5.86 14.74 5.07
C GLU A 218 5.74 13.84 6.30
N THR A 219 6.85 13.22 6.70
CA THR A 219 6.91 12.29 7.82
C THR A 219 7.91 12.75 8.86
N PHE A 220 7.44 12.94 10.09
CA PHE A 220 8.29 13.28 11.22
C PHE A 220 7.94 12.44 12.45
N VAL A 221 8.86 11.53 12.80
CA VAL A 221 8.68 10.60 13.92
C VAL A 221 9.77 10.86 14.96
N LEU A 222 9.35 11.22 16.17
CA LEU A 222 10.17 11.49 17.35
C LEU A 222 9.80 10.59 18.53
N SER A 223 8.94 9.61 18.33
CA SER A 223 8.36 8.83 19.41
C SER A 223 9.41 8.07 20.21
N GLU A 224 9.10 7.75 21.46
CA GLU A 224 10.00 6.97 22.33
C GLU A 224 11.37 7.64 22.51
N ASN A 225 11.35 8.87 23.03
CA ASN A 225 12.53 9.66 23.37
C ASN A 225 12.33 10.38 24.73
N ASN A 226 13.29 11.22 25.11
CA ASN A 226 13.27 12.01 26.35
C ASN A 226 13.10 13.52 26.07
N LEU A 227 12.39 13.89 24.99
CA LEU A 227 12.21 15.28 24.59
C LEU A 227 11.31 16.04 25.56
N THR A 228 11.66 17.30 25.85
CA THR A 228 10.96 18.19 26.79
C THR A 228 10.53 19.48 26.11
N GLY A 229 9.96 20.41 26.88
CA GLY A 229 9.52 21.71 26.35
C GLY A 229 8.20 21.61 25.60
N ILE A 230 7.90 22.61 24.77
CA ILE A 230 6.65 22.69 24.02
C ILE A 230 6.83 22.18 22.59
N ILE A 231 5.72 21.78 21.96
CA ILE A 231 5.67 21.62 20.50
C ILE A 231 5.70 23.04 19.87
N PRO A 232 6.75 23.43 19.13
CA PRO A 232 6.90 24.80 18.65
C PRO A 232 5.79 25.19 17.66
N PRO A 233 5.02 26.27 17.92
CA PRO A 233 4.01 26.76 16.99
C PRO A 233 4.58 27.13 15.61
N GLU A 234 5.79 27.70 15.57
CA GLU A 234 6.46 28.12 14.34
C GLU A 234 6.81 26.92 13.45
N LEU A 235 7.17 25.79 14.06
CA LEU A 235 7.41 24.53 13.35
C LEU A 235 6.10 24.04 12.73
N ILE A 236 5.09 23.80 13.57
CA ILE A 236 3.80 23.25 13.13
C ILE A 236 3.14 24.13 12.08
N GLY A 237 3.26 25.45 12.21
CA GLY A 237 2.68 26.40 11.27
C GLY A 237 3.28 26.35 9.86
N GLN A 238 4.46 25.77 9.67
CA GLN A 238 5.17 25.71 8.39
C GLN A 238 5.13 24.33 7.71
N LEU A 239 4.67 23.28 8.39
CA LEU A 239 4.66 21.92 7.86
C LEU A 239 3.38 21.59 7.05
N ALA A 240 2.99 22.43 6.10
CA ALA A 240 1.77 22.22 5.31
C ALA A 240 1.77 20.91 4.49
N SER A 241 2.97 20.37 4.21
CA SER A 241 3.17 19.09 3.52
C SER A 241 3.08 17.88 4.45
N ALA A 242 3.03 18.06 5.78
CA ALA A 242 3.03 16.94 6.72
C ALA A 242 1.80 16.04 6.54
N ILE A 243 2.08 14.74 6.43
CA ILE A 243 1.12 13.64 6.33
C ILE A 243 1.09 12.87 7.65
N GLN A 244 2.27 12.64 8.23
CA GLN A 244 2.43 11.84 9.45
C GLN A 244 3.32 12.56 10.46
N LEU A 245 2.77 12.83 11.64
CA LEU A 245 3.50 13.33 12.79
C LEU A 245 3.31 12.38 13.98
N ASP A 246 4.41 11.88 14.53
CA ASP A 246 4.41 11.10 15.76
C ASP A 246 5.40 11.68 16.76
N PHE A 247 4.87 12.31 17.81
CA PHE A 247 5.63 12.87 18.93
C PHE A 247 5.31 12.14 20.25
N SER A 248 4.73 10.94 20.17
CA SER A 248 4.27 10.20 21.34
C SER A 248 5.41 9.74 22.25
N ARG A 249 5.08 9.32 23.48
CA ARG A 249 6.04 8.71 24.42
C ARG A 249 7.29 9.58 24.65
N ASN A 250 7.05 10.82 25.05
CA ASN A 250 8.06 11.82 25.37
C ASN A 250 7.65 12.59 26.64
N HIS A 251 8.38 13.66 26.98
CA HIS A 251 8.09 14.55 28.11
C HIS A 251 7.63 15.95 27.64
N LEU A 252 6.93 16.02 26.50
CA LEU A 252 6.45 17.28 25.94
C LEU A 252 5.36 17.90 26.81
N THR A 253 5.38 19.23 26.93
CA THR A 253 4.52 20.04 27.80
C THR A 253 3.85 21.16 27.00
N GLY A 254 3.03 21.98 27.66
CA GLY A 254 2.30 23.06 27.02
C GLY A 254 1.03 22.56 26.32
N SER A 255 0.40 23.44 25.56
CA SER A 255 -0.78 23.10 24.75
C SER A 255 -0.39 22.67 23.35
N LEU A 256 -1.21 21.81 22.73
CA LEU A 256 -1.14 21.60 21.29
C LEU A 256 -1.42 22.95 20.58
N PRO A 257 -0.53 23.44 19.70
CA PRO A 257 -0.66 24.76 19.09
C PRO A 257 -1.87 24.84 18.14
N ASN A 258 -2.46 26.03 18.01
CA ASN A 258 -3.60 26.27 17.09
C ASN A 258 -3.18 26.12 15.62
N GLU A 259 -1.89 26.33 15.34
CA GLU A 259 -1.23 26.16 14.05
C GLU A 259 -1.37 24.73 13.52
N VAL A 260 -1.72 23.74 14.35
CA VAL A 260 -2.06 22.38 13.90
C VAL A 260 -3.10 22.38 12.78
N GLY A 261 -4.00 23.37 12.74
CA GLY A 261 -4.98 23.53 11.68
C GLY A 261 -4.40 23.91 10.31
N ASN A 262 -3.11 24.23 10.20
CA ASN A 262 -2.42 24.45 8.93
C ASN A 262 -1.97 23.14 8.27
N LEU A 263 -1.95 22.03 9.02
CA LEU A 263 -1.55 20.72 8.54
C LEU A 263 -2.70 20.06 7.76
N ILE A 264 -3.10 20.69 6.65
CA ILE A 264 -4.29 20.29 5.87
C ILE A 264 -4.14 18.93 5.18
N ASN A 265 -2.90 18.46 5.02
CA ASN A 265 -2.58 17.14 4.48
C ASN A 265 -2.39 16.08 5.57
N LEU A 266 -2.50 16.44 6.85
CA LEU A 266 -2.23 15.54 7.95
C LEU A 266 -3.23 14.40 7.98
N GLU A 267 -2.71 13.19 7.95
CA GLU A 267 -3.50 11.98 7.99
C GLU A 267 -3.33 11.25 9.33
N TYR A 268 -2.14 11.31 9.93
CA TYR A 268 -1.80 10.68 11.20
C TYR A 268 -1.20 11.71 12.16
N LEU A 269 -1.78 11.83 13.34
CA LEU A 269 -1.23 12.61 14.44
C LEU A 269 -1.23 11.78 15.70
N ASN A 270 -0.04 11.54 16.24
CA ASN A 270 0.13 10.93 17.54
C ASN A 270 0.95 11.83 18.46
N VAL A 271 0.36 12.23 19.57
CA VAL A 271 0.99 13.00 20.65
C VAL A 271 0.76 12.34 22.00
N SER A 272 0.40 11.05 22.00
CA SER A 272 0.03 10.31 23.20
C SER A 272 1.21 10.09 24.14
N GLU A 273 0.92 9.76 25.40
CA GLU A 273 1.95 9.50 26.43
C GLU A 273 2.95 10.66 26.55
N ASN A 274 2.44 11.84 26.86
CA ASN A 274 3.19 13.07 27.08
C ASN A 274 2.60 13.84 28.28
N MET A 275 3.03 15.09 28.49
CA MET A 275 2.52 15.99 29.53
C MET A 275 1.79 17.21 28.94
N LEU A 276 1.14 17.05 27.78
CA LEU A 276 0.40 18.13 27.12
C LEU A 276 -0.88 18.48 27.89
N PHE A 277 -1.21 19.76 27.98
CA PHE A 277 -2.37 20.26 28.71
C PHE A 277 -3.14 21.33 27.92
N GLY A 278 -4.23 21.84 28.50
CA GLY A 278 -5.09 22.80 27.83
C GLY A 278 -6.15 22.14 26.94
N PRO A 279 -6.97 22.94 26.22
CA PRO A 279 -8.01 22.40 25.36
C PRO A 279 -7.43 21.76 24.10
N ILE A 280 -8.17 20.79 23.54
CA ILE A 280 -7.95 20.36 22.15
C ILE A 280 -8.29 21.56 21.24
N PRO A 281 -7.37 22.03 20.38
CA PRO A 281 -7.61 23.18 19.50
C PRO A 281 -8.79 22.96 18.55
N GLU A 282 -9.70 23.94 18.44
CA GLU A 282 -10.78 23.90 17.45
C GLU A 282 -10.24 23.84 16.01
N ALA A 283 -9.07 24.44 15.78
CA ALA A 283 -8.38 24.47 14.50
C ALA A 283 -8.03 23.06 13.97
N LEU A 284 -7.91 22.05 14.84
CA LEU A 284 -7.69 20.65 14.45
C LEU A 284 -8.79 20.13 13.52
N GLY A 285 -10.01 20.66 13.63
CA GLY A 285 -11.12 20.34 12.72
C GLY A 285 -10.88 20.72 11.25
N ARG A 286 -9.83 21.52 10.94
CA ARG A 286 -9.43 21.85 9.56
C ARG A 286 -8.62 20.75 8.89
N CYS A 287 -8.03 19.84 9.66
CA CYS A 287 -7.20 18.74 9.16
C CYS A 287 -8.07 17.59 8.64
N ILE A 288 -8.91 17.86 7.63
CA ILE A 288 -9.99 16.97 7.19
C ILE A 288 -9.52 15.60 6.68
N LYS A 289 -8.22 15.44 6.39
CA LYS A 289 -7.60 14.18 5.99
C LYS A 289 -7.18 13.29 7.16
N ILE A 290 -7.27 13.76 8.41
CA ILE A 290 -6.93 12.94 9.58
C ILE A 290 -7.81 11.68 9.59
N GLU A 291 -7.17 10.52 9.66
CA GLU A 291 -7.85 9.24 9.89
C GLU A 291 -7.43 8.57 11.20
N SER A 292 -6.24 8.85 11.75
CA SER A 292 -5.84 8.37 13.07
C SER A 292 -5.33 9.52 13.91
N LEU A 293 -5.96 9.69 15.07
CA LEU A 293 -5.63 10.71 16.05
C LEU A 293 -5.48 10.05 17.42
N ASP A 294 -4.25 10.03 17.93
CA ASP A 294 -3.96 9.60 19.29
C ASP A 294 -3.41 10.75 20.13
N MET A 295 -4.16 11.10 21.16
CA MET A 295 -3.82 12.12 22.16
C MET A 295 -3.92 11.54 23.58
N GLY A 296 -3.97 10.21 23.70
CA GLY A 296 -4.16 9.53 24.98
C GLY A 296 -3.00 9.73 25.95
N GLY A 297 -3.21 9.52 27.25
CA GLY A 297 -2.13 9.60 28.24
C GLY A 297 -1.51 11.01 28.34
N ASN A 298 -2.35 12.03 28.49
CA ASN A 298 -1.95 13.43 28.60
C ASN A 298 -2.82 14.14 29.66
N PHE A 299 -2.75 15.47 29.72
CA PHE A 299 -3.54 16.33 30.62
C PHE A 299 -4.50 17.26 29.86
N PHE A 300 -4.95 16.89 28.65
CA PHE A 300 -5.91 17.69 27.88
C PHE A 300 -7.22 17.89 28.67
N GLN A 301 -7.75 19.10 28.65
CA GLN A 301 -8.91 19.53 29.43
C GLN A 301 -9.98 20.19 28.56
N GLY A 302 -11.15 20.48 29.13
CA GLY A 302 -12.27 21.05 28.38
C GLY A 302 -13.00 20.01 27.54
N THR A 303 -13.85 20.47 26.62
CA THR A 303 -14.72 19.60 25.82
C THR A 303 -14.01 19.09 24.58
N ILE A 304 -14.46 17.94 24.06
CA ILE A 304 -14.12 17.50 22.69
C ILE A 304 -14.74 18.52 21.70
N PRO A 305 -13.96 19.25 20.90
CA PRO A 305 -14.47 20.34 20.06
C PRO A 305 -15.48 19.88 19.01
N SER A 306 -16.54 20.67 18.80
CA SER A 306 -17.55 20.40 17.77
C SER A 306 -16.98 20.47 16.34
N SER A 307 -15.94 21.28 16.14
CA SER A 307 -15.23 21.40 14.85
C SER A 307 -14.63 20.08 14.36
N MET A 308 -14.30 19.16 15.28
CA MET A 308 -13.82 17.82 14.94
C MET A 308 -14.87 17.02 14.16
N GLY A 309 -16.16 17.39 14.21
CA GLY A 309 -17.20 16.80 13.36
C GLY A 309 -16.94 16.92 11.85
N SER A 310 -15.99 17.76 11.43
CA SER A 310 -15.54 17.88 10.04
C SER A 310 -14.57 16.76 9.60
N LEU A 311 -13.97 16.04 10.55
CA LEU A 311 -12.97 14.98 10.31
C LEU A 311 -13.64 13.67 9.86
N ARG A 312 -14.38 13.72 8.75
CA ARG A 312 -15.24 12.62 8.29
C ARG A 312 -14.46 11.38 7.86
N GLY A 313 -13.15 11.50 7.63
CA GLY A 313 -12.23 10.40 7.34
C GLY A 313 -11.74 9.62 8.58
N MET A 314 -12.06 10.08 9.80
CA MET A 314 -11.59 9.49 11.06
C MET A 314 -11.90 7.99 11.15
N GLN A 315 -10.86 7.19 11.39
CA GLN A 315 -10.90 5.74 11.59
C GLN A 315 -10.57 5.36 13.03
N GLU A 316 -9.63 6.07 13.65
CA GLU A 316 -9.14 5.80 15.00
C GLU A 316 -9.06 7.08 15.80
N LEU A 317 -9.76 7.11 16.94
CA LEU A 317 -9.74 8.26 17.83
C LEU A 317 -9.46 7.80 19.26
N TYR A 318 -8.24 8.10 19.72
CA TYR A 318 -7.76 7.75 21.05
C TYR A 318 -7.56 9.02 21.88
N LEU A 319 -8.46 9.26 22.83
CA LEU A 319 -8.43 10.40 23.77
C LEU A 319 -8.34 9.94 25.23
N SER A 320 -8.03 8.66 25.45
CA SER A 320 -8.08 8.05 26.78
C SER A 320 -7.07 8.63 27.76
N ARG A 321 -7.29 8.49 29.07
CA ARG A 321 -6.36 8.98 30.11
C ARG A 321 -6.03 10.46 29.93
N ASN A 322 -7.06 11.30 30.01
CA ASN A 322 -6.97 12.76 29.94
C ASN A 322 -7.92 13.40 30.97
N ASN A 323 -8.04 14.73 30.95
CA ASN A 323 -8.88 15.53 31.82
C ASN A 323 -10.11 16.12 31.08
N LEU A 324 -10.54 15.50 29.96
CA LEU A 324 -11.61 16.01 29.10
C LEU A 324 -12.97 15.94 29.81
N SER A 325 -13.78 16.98 29.67
CA SER A 325 -15.07 17.14 30.33
C SER A 325 -16.21 17.41 29.34
N GLY A 326 -17.44 17.53 29.85
CA GLY A 326 -18.64 17.72 29.03
C GLY A 326 -19.20 16.42 28.46
N THR A 327 -20.14 16.54 27.53
CA THR A 327 -20.82 15.39 26.93
C THR A 327 -20.02 14.78 25.79
N ILE A 328 -20.25 13.49 25.53
CA ILE A 328 -19.74 12.83 24.32
C ILE A 328 -20.45 13.46 23.10
N PRO A 329 -19.72 14.05 22.13
CA PRO A 329 -20.36 14.73 21.01
C PRO A 329 -21.11 13.79 20.07
N GLU A 330 -22.33 14.18 19.68
CA GLU A 330 -23.19 13.37 18.79
C GLU A 330 -22.61 13.14 17.39
N PHE A 331 -21.72 14.03 16.91
CA PHE A 331 -21.10 13.86 15.59
C PHE A 331 -20.28 12.55 15.48
N LEU A 332 -19.82 11.99 16.61
CA LEU A 332 -19.11 10.71 16.65
C LEU A 332 -20.02 9.54 16.22
N GLU A 333 -21.34 9.64 16.39
CA GLU A 333 -22.29 8.67 15.85
C GLU A 333 -22.33 8.68 14.31
N GLN A 334 -21.91 9.79 13.69
CA GLN A 334 -22.00 10.02 12.24
C GLN A 334 -20.70 9.68 11.51
N PHE A 335 -19.61 9.31 12.20
CA PHE A 335 -18.37 8.93 11.57
C PHE A 335 -18.48 7.51 11.00
N LEU A 336 -18.68 7.41 9.69
CA LEU A 336 -18.92 6.15 8.99
C LEU A 336 -17.69 5.23 8.95
N PHE A 337 -16.50 5.80 9.05
CA PHE A 337 -15.24 5.05 8.98
C PHE A 337 -14.59 4.79 10.35
N LEU A 338 -15.15 5.34 11.43
CA LEU A 338 -14.60 5.19 12.78
C LEU A 338 -14.73 3.73 13.21
N ARG A 339 -13.59 3.09 13.49
CA ARG A 339 -13.43 1.68 13.83
C ARG A 339 -12.99 1.46 15.25
N SER A 340 -12.29 2.43 15.82
CA SER A 340 -11.76 2.37 17.17
C SER A 340 -11.94 3.73 17.83
N LEU A 341 -12.60 3.74 18.98
CA LEU A 341 -12.86 4.93 19.78
C LEU A 341 -12.50 4.65 21.22
N ASN A 342 -11.53 5.37 21.77
CA ASN A 342 -11.18 5.27 23.17
C ASN A 342 -11.29 6.63 23.87
N LEU A 343 -12.35 6.79 24.65
CA LEU A 343 -12.64 7.96 25.49
C LEU A 343 -12.46 7.64 26.99
N SER A 344 -11.91 6.46 27.32
CA SER A 344 -11.83 5.98 28.70
C SER A 344 -10.94 6.87 29.58
N TYR A 345 -11.18 6.84 30.89
CA TYR A 345 -10.42 7.55 31.91
C TYR A 345 -10.32 9.06 31.63
N ASN A 346 -11.49 9.70 31.54
CA ASN A 346 -11.67 11.15 31.42
C ASN A 346 -12.68 11.66 32.48
N LYS A 347 -13.17 12.89 32.32
CA LYS A 347 -14.23 13.52 33.13
C LYS A 347 -15.52 13.74 32.32
N LEU A 348 -15.79 12.90 31.33
CA LEU A 348 -16.99 13.01 30.48
C LEU A 348 -18.26 12.68 31.29
N GLU A 349 -19.36 13.33 30.92
CA GLU A 349 -20.64 13.21 31.60
C GLU A 349 -21.83 13.09 30.63
N GLY A 350 -22.97 12.64 31.15
CA GLY A 350 -24.21 12.52 30.36
C GLY A 350 -24.43 11.15 29.72
N MET A 351 -25.35 11.10 28.76
CA MET A 351 -25.74 9.85 28.11
C MET A 351 -24.68 9.39 27.12
N ILE A 352 -24.31 8.10 27.18
CA ILE A 352 -23.50 7.46 26.15
C ILE A 352 -24.37 7.28 24.90
N PRO A 353 -23.92 7.77 23.71
CA PRO A 353 -24.65 7.57 22.46
C PRO A 353 -24.81 6.08 22.12
N THR A 354 -25.72 5.75 21.20
CA THR A 354 -26.08 4.35 20.89
C THR A 354 -26.07 4.02 19.40
N LYS A 355 -25.71 4.98 18.56
CA LYS A 355 -25.57 4.81 17.10
C LYS A 355 -24.11 4.90 16.68
N GLY A 356 -23.87 4.61 15.41
CA GLY A 356 -22.51 4.58 14.84
C GLY A 356 -21.60 3.62 15.59
N ILE A 357 -20.39 4.08 15.90
CA ILE A 357 -19.35 3.32 16.61
C ILE A 357 -19.81 2.79 17.97
N PHE A 358 -20.70 3.50 18.66
CA PHE A 358 -21.18 3.13 20.00
C PHE A 358 -22.08 1.90 20.02
N LYS A 359 -22.46 1.34 18.87
CA LYS A 359 -23.11 0.03 18.77
C LYS A 359 -22.14 -1.14 18.95
N ASN A 360 -20.85 -0.89 18.78
CA ASN A 360 -19.82 -1.92 18.85
C ASN A 360 -19.03 -1.77 20.15
N ALA A 361 -19.39 -2.59 21.15
CA ALA A 361 -18.77 -2.58 22.46
C ALA A 361 -17.27 -2.91 22.43
N SER A 362 -16.83 -3.77 21.49
CA SER A 362 -15.41 -4.14 21.34
C SER A 362 -14.56 -3.01 20.76
N ALA A 363 -15.17 -2.10 20.01
CA ALA A 363 -14.52 -0.99 19.33
C ALA A 363 -14.58 0.34 20.10
N THR A 364 -15.39 0.41 21.17
CA THR A 364 -15.63 1.64 21.92
C THR A 364 -15.30 1.47 23.39
N SER A 365 -14.35 2.25 23.89
CA SER A 365 -13.97 2.28 25.30
C SER A 365 -14.37 3.61 25.94
N VAL A 366 -15.29 3.58 26.90
CA VAL A 366 -15.77 4.76 27.65
C VAL A 366 -15.61 4.64 29.18
N ASN A 367 -14.98 3.55 29.64
CA ASN A 367 -14.79 3.21 31.05
C ASN A 367 -14.02 4.29 31.81
N GLY A 368 -14.18 4.37 33.14
CA GLY A 368 -13.45 5.35 33.96
C GLY A 368 -14.01 6.78 33.93
N ASN A 369 -15.09 7.05 33.21
CA ASN A 369 -15.83 8.31 33.26
C ASN A 369 -17.02 8.20 34.23
N SER A 370 -16.86 8.67 35.47
CA SER A 370 -17.80 8.38 36.58
C SER A 370 -19.19 9.00 36.45
N LYS A 371 -19.38 9.99 35.56
CA LYS A 371 -20.64 10.70 35.34
C LYS A 371 -21.37 10.29 34.06
N LEU A 372 -20.88 9.30 33.33
CA LEU A 372 -21.60 8.73 32.19
C LEU A 372 -22.73 7.80 32.65
N CYS A 373 -23.77 7.71 31.82
CA CYS A 373 -24.92 6.84 32.04
C CYS A 373 -25.50 6.36 30.70
N GLY A 374 -26.32 5.32 30.70
CA GLY A 374 -26.96 4.80 29.49
C GLY A 374 -26.02 4.02 28.58
N GLY A 375 -26.18 4.15 27.26
CA GLY A 375 -25.46 3.34 26.27
C GLY A 375 -26.08 1.97 26.03
N ILE A 376 -25.39 1.14 25.23
CA ILE A 376 -25.76 -0.26 25.01
C ILE A 376 -25.47 -1.10 26.28
N PRO A 377 -26.21 -2.20 26.53
CA PRO A 377 -26.04 -3.01 27.74
C PRO A 377 -24.61 -3.47 28.02
N GLU A 378 -23.85 -3.76 26.96
CA GLU A 378 -22.47 -4.26 27.00
C GLU A 378 -21.47 -3.27 27.61
N PHE A 379 -21.81 -1.97 27.70
CA PHE A 379 -20.96 -1.00 28.38
C PHE A 379 -21.10 -1.03 29.92
N GLU A 380 -22.15 -1.67 30.46
CA GLU A 380 -22.39 -1.82 31.90
C GLU A 380 -22.55 -0.50 32.71
N PHE A 381 -22.97 0.60 32.08
CA PHE A 381 -23.22 1.88 32.76
C PHE A 381 -24.63 1.97 33.40
N PRO A 382 -24.79 2.76 34.49
CA PRO A 382 -26.10 2.95 35.12
C PRO A 382 -27.07 3.67 34.18
N LYS A 383 -28.37 3.39 34.33
CA LYS A 383 -29.42 4.11 33.57
C LYS A 383 -29.45 5.59 33.95
N CYS A 384 -29.55 6.46 32.96
CA CYS A 384 -29.66 7.90 33.19
C CYS A 384 -30.92 8.25 33.98
N LYS A 385 -30.77 9.04 35.05
CA LYS A 385 -31.88 9.55 35.86
C LYS A 385 -32.38 10.86 35.25
N PHE A 386 -33.40 10.80 34.39
CA PHE A 386 -34.09 12.00 33.93
C PHE A 386 -35.14 12.44 34.97
N PRO A 387 -35.19 13.71 35.38
CA PRO A 387 -36.33 14.21 36.15
C PRO A 387 -37.59 14.13 35.28
N HIS A 388 -38.55 13.29 35.69
CA HIS A 388 -39.80 13.08 34.97
C HIS A 388 -40.61 14.38 34.84
N SER A 389 -40.68 14.94 33.63
CA SER A 389 -41.79 15.84 33.28
C SER A 389 -43.06 14.99 33.07
N ARG A 390 -44.05 15.17 33.93
CA ARG A 390 -45.36 14.52 33.80
C ARG A 390 -46.09 15.13 32.60
N LYS A 391 -46.09 14.45 31.44
CA LYS A 391 -47.07 14.70 30.38
C LYS A 391 -48.15 13.61 30.44
N GLY A 392 -49.40 14.07 30.56
CA GLY A 392 -50.57 13.25 30.89
C GLY A 392 -50.83 12.10 29.92
N ALA A 393 -51.12 10.92 30.49
CA ALA A 393 -51.47 9.73 29.74
C ALA A 393 -52.91 9.81 29.21
N LEU A 394 -53.10 9.46 27.94
CA LEU A 394 -54.42 9.23 27.34
C LEU A 394 -55.12 7.99 27.92
N SER A 395 -56.44 8.11 28.13
CA SER A 395 -57.32 7.07 28.69
C SER A 395 -57.33 5.77 27.88
N ASN A 396 -57.40 4.64 28.58
CA ASN A 396 -57.45 3.27 28.04
C ASN A 396 -58.61 3.04 27.05
N THR A 397 -59.67 3.86 27.09
CA THR A 397 -60.80 3.80 26.15
C THR A 397 -60.39 4.13 24.71
N LEU A 398 -59.44 5.03 24.49
CA LEU A 398 -59.01 5.40 23.13
C LEU A 398 -58.10 4.34 22.49
N LYS A 399 -57.27 3.67 23.30
CA LYS A 399 -56.41 2.56 22.84
C LYS A 399 -57.23 1.38 22.32
N LEU A 400 -58.39 1.13 22.93
CA LEU A 400 -59.30 0.06 22.56
C LEU A 400 -60.02 0.34 21.23
N ILE A 401 -60.40 1.60 20.99
CA ILE A 401 -61.04 2.05 19.74
C ILE A 401 -60.06 1.95 18.56
N ILE A 402 -58.81 2.39 18.76
CA ILE A 402 -57.77 2.32 17.71
C ILE A 402 -57.41 0.87 17.39
N SER A 403 -57.35 -0.01 18.40
CA SER A 403 -57.09 -1.45 18.22
C SER A 403 -58.18 -2.14 17.40
N LEU A 404 -59.46 -1.85 17.68
CA LEU A 404 -60.58 -2.43 16.93
C LEU A 404 -60.62 -1.96 15.47
N ALA A 405 -60.33 -0.67 15.23
CA ALA A 405 -60.29 -0.11 13.89
C ALA A 405 -59.17 -0.73 13.03
N CYS A 406 -57.97 -0.90 13.60
CA CYS A 406 -56.85 -1.55 12.92
C CYS A 406 -57.10 -3.04 12.61
N GLY A 407 -57.82 -3.75 13.50
CA GLY A 407 -58.17 -5.16 13.29
C GLY A 407 -59.09 -5.39 12.09
N ILE A 408 -60.07 -4.52 11.89
CA ILE A 408 -61.04 -4.62 10.77
C ILE A 408 -60.36 -4.29 9.43
N VAL A 409 -59.48 -3.29 9.41
CA VAL A 409 -58.70 -2.93 8.21
C VAL A 409 -57.69 -4.04 7.86
N GLY A 410 -57.05 -4.66 8.87
CA GLY A 410 -56.13 -5.78 8.66
C GLY A 410 -56.82 -7.02 8.09
N ALA A 411 -58.02 -7.35 8.56
CA ALA A 411 -58.78 -8.51 8.08
C ALA A 411 -59.26 -8.36 6.63
N THR A 412 -59.67 -7.14 6.24
CA THR A 412 -60.11 -6.85 4.86
C THR A 412 -58.94 -6.87 3.85
N LEU A 413 -57.76 -6.38 4.24
CA LEU A 413 -56.53 -6.50 3.45
C LEU A 413 -56.04 -7.95 3.31
N ALA A 414 -56.12 -8.75 4.38
CA ALA A 414 -55.71 -10.16 4.33
C ALA A 414 -56.60 -10.99 3.39
N LEU A 415 -57.92 -10.73 3.38
CA LEU A 415 -58.86 -11.39 2.47
C LEU A 415 -58.65 -10.96 1.00
N ALA A 416 -58.32 -9.69 0.75
CA ALA A 416 -57.98 -9.20 -0.58
C ALA A 416 -56.67 -9.81 -1.11
N ILE A 417 -55.66 -9.95 -0.23
CA ILE A 417 -54.38 -10.61 -0.57
C ILE A 417 -54.59 -12.11 -0.81
N LEU A 418 -55.41 -12.79 -0.01
CA LEU A 418 -55.76 -14.20 -0.23
C LEU A 418 -56.50 -14.41 -1.55
N TYR A 419 -57.43 -13.52 -1.90
CA TYR A 419 -58.12 -13.54 -3.20
C TYR A 419 -57.15 -13.32 -4.37
N HIS A 420 -56.17 -12.43 -4.21
CA HIS A 420 -55.14 -12.18 -5.22
C HIS A 420 -54.12 -13.33 -5.34
N CYS A 421 -53.77 -13.98 -4.24
CA CYS A 421 -52.88 -15.15 -4.20
C CYS A 421 -53.50 -16.41 -4.81
N VAL A 422 -54.84 -16.56 -4.78
CA VAL A 422 -55.55 -17.67 -5.42
C VAL A 422 -55.62 -17.50 -6.94
N LEU A 423 -55.61 -16.26 -7.45
CA LEU A 423 -55.60 -15.95 -8.88
C LEU A 423 -54.21 -16.08 -9.54
N GLN A 424 -53.12 -16.07 -8.77
CA GLN A 424 -51.75 -16.14 -9.30
C GLN A 424 -51.09 -17.53 -9.20
N ARG A 425 -51.84 -18.58 -8.85
CA ARG A 425 -51.32 -19.95 -8.83
C ARG A 425 -51.58 -20.68 -10.15
N GLU A 426 -50.82 -20.32 -11.18
CA GLU A 426 -50.25 -21.33 -12.09
C GLU A 426 -48.82 -20.95 -12.49
N LYS A 427 -47.92 -21.93 -12.30
CA LYS A 427 -46.51 -22.00 -12.69
C LYS A 427 -45.50 -21.17 -11.88
N LYS A 428 -45.16 -21.72 -10.72
CA LYS A 428 -43.81 -21.60 -10.13
C LYS A 428 -43.33 -22.99 -9.75
N GLN A 429 -42.22 -23.44 -10.35
CA GLN A 429 -41.42 -24.54 -9.85
C GLN A 429 -40.14 -23.97 -9.22
N GLN A 430 -39.59 -24.76 -8.31
CA GLN A 430 -38.95 -24.36 -7.07
C GLN A 430 -37.59 -25.04 -6.99
N THR A 431 -36.55 -24.31 -6.59
CA THR A 431 -35.30 -24.84 -6.01
C THR A 431 -34.76 -23.76 -5.08
N SER A 432 -35.04 -23.85 -3.77
CA SER A 432 -34.19 -24.49 -2.75
C SER A 432 -32.85 -23.79 -2.62
N GLY A 433 -32.72 -22.97 -1.57
CA GLY A 433 -31.53 -22.21 -1.27
C GLY A 433 -30.37 -23.12 -0.85
N ASP A 434 -29.22 -22.89 -1.45
CA ASP A 434 -27.95 -23.40 -0.98
C ASP A 434 -27.43 -22.49 0.13
N THR A 435 -27.31 -23.07 1.33
CA THR A 435 -26.34 -22.63 2.33
C THR A 435 -24.95 -22.73 1.70
N ASN A 436 -24.36 -21.58 1.31
CA ASN A 436 -22.98 -21.54 0.81
C ASN A 436 -22.03 -22.06 1.89
N ASN A 437 -21.47 -23.26 1.68
CA ASN A 437 -20.36 -23.83 2.44
C ASN A 437 -19.09 -23.02 2.18
N PHE A 438 -18.86 -21.93 2.91
CA PHE A 438 -17.51 -21.38 3.03
C PHE A 438 -16.68 -22.33 3.90
N LEU A 439 -15.52 -22.75 3.40
CA LEU A 439 -14.56 -23.56 4.16
C LEU A 439 -14.21 -22.78 5.45
N LYS A 440 -14.49 -23.31 6.64
CA LYS A 440 -14.18 -22.60 7.89
C LYS A 440 -12.70 -22.77 8.23
N VAL A 441 -11.87 -21.78 7.88
CA VAL A 441 -10.42 -21.86 8.03
C VAL A 441 -9.95 -21.09 9.27
N SER A 442 -9.14 -21.73 10.13
CA SER A 442 -8.53 -21.12 11.32
C SER A 442 -7.06 -20.75 11.07
N TYR A 443 -6.49 -19.89 11.93
CA TYR A 443 -5.06 -19.54 11.89
C TYR A 443 -4.16 -20.78 11.88
N GLN A 444 -4.47 -21.79 12.71
CA GLN A 444 -3.70 -23.04 12.79
C GLN A 444 -3.68 -23.81 11.45
N ILE A 445 -4.83 -23.86 10.75
CA ILE A 445 -4.92 -24.53 9.45
C ILE A 445 -4.06 -23.78 8.43
N LEU A 446 -4.14 -22.45 8.39
CA LEU A 446 -3.35 -21.64 7.49
C LEU A 446 -1.85 -21.75 7.79
N LEU A 447 -1.46 -21.70 9.05
CA LEU A 447 -0.08 -21.86 9.48
C LEU A 447 0.50 -23.20 9.04
N LYS A 448 -0.26 -24.29 9.13
CA LYS A 448 0.17 -25.61 8.63
C LYS A 448 0.23 -25.65 7.10
N ALA A 449 -0.80 -25.12 6.44
CA ALA A 449 -0.92 -25.14 4.98
C ALA A 449 0.18 -24.34 4.28
N THR A 450 0.69 -23.28 4.92
CA THR A 450 1.74 -22.40 4.37
C THR A 450 3.13 -22.70 4.92
N ASP A 451 3.31 -23.80 5.65
CA ASP A 451 4.57 -24.17 6.33
C ASP A 451 5.11 -23.03 7.21
N GLY A 452 4.27 -22.57 8.14
CA GLY A 452 4.62 -21.50 9.08
C GLY A 452 4.64 -20.11 8.46
N PHE A 453 3.94 -19.88 7.34
CA PHE A 453 4.11 -18.68 6.50
C PHE A 453 5.57 -18.47 6.07
N SER A 454 6.26 -19.57 5.74
CA SER A 454 7.66 -19.54 5.29
C SER A 454 7.83 -18.63 4.08
N SER A 455 8.97 -17.93 4.02
CA SER A 455 9.37 -17.13 2.85
C SER A 455 9.49 -17.97 1.58
N SER A 456 9.75 -19.28 1.68
CA SER A 456 9.77 -20.20 0.53
C SER A 456 8.42 -20.33 -0.17
N ASN A 457 7.33 -20.07 0.56
CA ASN A 457 5.97 -20.10 0.06
C ASN A 457 5.45 -18.70 -0.29
N LEU A 458 6.22 -17.62 -0.08
CA LEU A 458 5.81 -16.26 -0.42
C LEU A 458 5.79 -16.09 -1.94
N ILE A 459 4.61 -15.86 -2.51
CA ILE A 459 4.40 -15.68 -3.96
C ILE A 459 4.16 -14.22 -4.36
N GLY A 460 3.89 -13.33 -3.42
CA GLY A 460 3.78 -11.89 -3.70
C GLY A 460 3.68 -11.06 -2.44
N LYS A 461 4.09 -9.80 -2.52
CA LYS A 461 3.93 -8.82 -1.43
C LYS A 461 3.24 -7.59 -2.01
N GLY A 462 2.04 -7.29 -1.51
CA GLY A 462 1.26 -6.14 -1.91
C GLY A 462 1.35 -5.00 -0.90
N SER A 463 0.62 -3.92 -1.17
CA SER A 463 0.52 -2.72 -0.32
C SER A 463 -0.01 -3.02 1.10
N PHE A 464 -0.86 -4.04 1.25
CA PHE A 464 -1.55 -4.33 2.51
C PHE A 464 -1.20 -5.70 3.11
N GLY A 465 -0.26 -6.45 2.54
CA GLY A 465 0.05 -7.79 3.05
C GLY A 465 0.91 -8.64 2.12
N SER A 466 1.06 -9.89 2.52
CA SER A 466 1.89 -10.90 1.86
C SER A 466 1.02 -12.07 1.41
N VAL A 467 1.22 -12.56 0.19
CA VAL A 467 0.50 -13.70 -0.37
C VAL A 467 1.41 -14.91 -0.35
N PHE A 468 0.95 -15.99 0.28
CA PHE A 468 1.67 -17.26 0.40
C PHE A 468 0.95 -18.35 -0.39
N LYS A 469 1.68 -19.20 -1.10
CA LYS A 469 1.17 -20.47 -1.58
C LYS A 469 0.97 -21.41 -0.39
N GLY A 470 -0.17 -22.08 -0.33
CA GLY A 470 -0.44 -23.11 0.65
C GLY A 470 -1.07 -24.35 0.02
N VAL A 471 -1.11 -25.43 0.77
CA VAL A 471 -1.77 -26.68 0.37
C VAL A 471 -2.71 -27.13 1.49
N LEU A 472 -4.00 -27.27 1.19
CA LEU A 472 -5.02 -27.81 2.08
C LEU A 472 -5.19 -29.32 1.87
N ASP A 473 -5.75 -29.99 2.88
CA ASP A 473 -6.19 -31.40 2.84
C ASP A 473 -5.10 -32.39 2.39
N GLU A 474 -3.99 -32.44 3.15
CA GLU A 474 -2.90 -33.43 2.98
C GLU A 474 -2.24 -33.50 1.59
N GLY A 475 -2.44 -32.51 0.72
CA GLY A 475 -1.75 -32.42 -0.57
C GLY A 475 -2.63 -32.08 -1.77
N GLU A 476 -3.95 -32.05 -1.62
CA GLU A 476 -4.86 -32.09 -2.77
C GLU A 476 -5.25 -30.72 -3.32
N THR A 477 -5.32 -29.67 -2.50
CA THR A 477 -5.82 -28.36 -2.94
C THR A 477 -4.79 -27.25 -2.76
N ALA A 478 -4.21 -26.78 -3.86
CA ALA A 478 -3.33 -25.60 -3.87
C ALA A 478 -4.15 -24.31 -3.71
N ILE A 479 -3.73 -23.46 -2.77
CA ILE A 479 -4.39 -22.19 -2.44
C ILE A 479 -3.39 -21.04 -2.40
N ALA A 480 -3.89 -19.82 -2.57
CA ALA A 480 -3.15 -18.59 -2.28
C ALA A 480 -3.73 -17.94 -1.01
N VAL A 481 -2.88 -17.67 -0.02
CA VAL A 481 -3.23 -17.10 1.29
C VAL A 481 -2.65 -15.70 1.39
N LYS A 482 -3.49 -14.67 1.19
CA LYS A 482 -3.13 -13.26 1.40
C LYS A 482 -3.26 -12.97 2.89
N VAL A 483 -2.14 -12.94 3.61
CA VAL A 483 -2.04 -12.51 5.00
C VAL A 483 -1.89 -11.00 5.04
N LEU A 484 -2.80 -10.32 5.72
CA LEU A 484 -2.79 -8.86 5.80
C LEU A 484 -1.79 -8.42 6.87
N ASN A 485 -0.91 -7.48 6.53
CA ASN A 485 -0.05 -6.85 7.51
C ASN A 485 -0.84 -5.72 8.19
N LEU A 486 -1.40 -6.02 9.36
CA LEU A 486 -2.27 -5.10 10.09
C LEU A 486 -1.53 -3.89 10.69
N VAL A 487 -0.19 -3.86 10.64
CA VAL A 487 0.61 -2.67 10.96
C VAL A 487 0.43 -1.60 9.86
N TYR A 488 0.17 -1.99 8.61
CA TYR A 488 -0.05 -1.02 7.52
C TYR A 488 -1.45 -0.43 7.58
N ARG A 489 -1.50 0.91 7.57
CA ARG A 489 -2.73 1.70 7.50
C ARG A 489 -3.57 1.29 6.29
N GLY A 490 -4.87 1.06 6.52
CA GLY A 490 -5.79 0.62 5.46
C GLY A 490 -5.79 -0.88 5.18
N ALA A 491 -4.87 -1.70 5.73
CA ALA A 491 -4.87 -3.15 5.48
C ALA A 491 -6.13 -3.85 6.00
N SER A 492 -6.58 -3.47 7.20
CA SER A 492 -7.87 -3.92 7.76
C SER A 492 -9.05 -3.41 6.93
N ARG A 493 -8.95 -2.23 6.28
CA ARG A 493 -9.99 -1.71 5.37
C ARG A 493 -10.04 -2.47 4.05
N SER A 494 -8.87 -2.75 3.47
CA SER A 494 -8.70 -3.60 2.30
C SER A 494 -9.33 -4.97 2.54
N PHE A 495 -9.08 -5.60 3.70
CA PHE A 495 -9.68 -6.87 4.06
C PHE A 495 -11.21 -6.85 4.02
N PHE A 496 -11.84 -5.85 4.65
CA PHE A 496 -13.30 -5.76 4.71
C PHE A 496 -13.91 -5.36 3.36
N ALA A 497 -13.30 -4.42 2.64
CA ALA A 497 -13.76 -4.02 1.30
C ALA A 497 -13.74 -5.22 0.34
N GLU A 498 -12.67 -6.01 0.41
CA GLU A 498 -12.53 -7.23 -0.37
C GLU A 498 -13.55 -8.29 0.10
N CYS A 499 -13.71 -8.55 1.40
CA CYS A 499 -14.78 -9.42 1.92
C CYS A 499 -16.19 -9.02 1.43
N ASP A 500 -16.51 -7.73 1.46
CA ASP A 500 -17.82 -7.20 1.06
C ASP A 500 -18.05 -7.30 -0.45
N ALA A 501 -17.02 -7.06 -1.27
CA ALA A 501 -17.05 -7.26 -2.71
C ALA A 501 -17.30 -8.74 -3.04
N LEU A 502 -16.50 -9.61 -2.44
CA LEU A 502 -16.44 -11.05 -2.71
C LEU A 502 -17.70 -11.79 -2.26
N ARG A 503 -18.43 -11.27 -1.27
CA ARG A 503 -19.73 -11.81 -0.88
C ARG A 503 -20.77 -11.71 -2.01
N ASN A 504 -20.60 -10.76 -2.93
CA ASN A 504 -21.63 -10.34 -3.87
C ASN A 504 -21.23 -10.48 -5.36
N ILE A 505 -19.98 -10.85 -5.67
CA ILE A 505 -19.50 -11.01 -7.05
C ILE A 505 -19.18 -12.48 -7.37
N ARG A 506 -19.63 -12.96 -8.52
CA ARG A 506 -19.28 -14.28 -9.07
C ARG A 506 -19.23 -14.19 -10.59
N HIS A 507 -18.02 -14.24 -11.15
CA HIS A 507 -17.83 -14.17 -12.60
C HIS A 507 -16.57 -14.96 -13.00
N ARG A 508 -16.57 -15.55 -14.19
CA ARG A 508 -15.46 -16.38 -14.69
C ARG A 508 -14.14 -15.63 -14.87
N ASN A 509 -14.19 -14.31 -15.02
CA ASN A 509 -13.02 -13.44 -15.17
C ASN A 509 -12.71 -12.63 -13.90
N LEU A 510 -13.27 -13.00 -12.75
CA LEU A 510 -12.92 -12.42 -11.44
C LEU A 510 -12.26 -13.49 -10.57
N LEU A 511 -11.23 -13.11 -9.83
CA LEU A 511 -10.49 -14.04 -8.97
C LEU A 511 -11.40 -14.63 -7.88
N LYS A 512 -11.50 -15.96 -7.86
CA LYS A 512 -12.38 -16.68 -6.94
C LYS A 512 -11.79 -16.73 -5.53
N VAL A 513 -12.62 -16.35 -4.54
CA VAL A 513 -12.29 -16.48 -3.12
C VAL A 513 -12.94 -17.72 -2.53
N LEU A 514 -12.11 -18.53 -1.89
CA LEU A 514 -12.48 -19.78 -1.25
C LEU A 514 -12.96 -19.54 0.19
N SER A 515 -12.27 -18.66 0.94
CA SER A 515 -12.63 -18.33 2.31
C SER A 515 -11.91 -17.08 2.83
N ALA A 516 -12.26 -16.64 4.03
CA ALA A 516 -11.58 -15.59 4.79
C ALA A 516 -11.36 -16.06 6.24
N CYS A 517 -10.23 -15.68 6.81
CA CYS A 517 -9.88 -15.91 8.21
C CYS A 517 -9.75 -14.57 8.94
N SER A 518 -10.45 -14.43 10.07
CA SER A 518 -10.30 -13.32 11.00
C SER A 518 -10.30 -13.89 12.41
N GLY A 519 -9.22 -13.69 13.15
CA GLY A 519 -9.02 -14.27 14.49
C GLY A 519 -7.78 -13.69 15.16
N VAL A 520 -7.14 -14.48 16.02
CA VAL A 520 -5.89 -14.11 16.70
C VAL A 520 -4.80 -15.14 16.39
N ASN A 521 -3.54 -14.68 16.33
CA ASN A 521 -2.37 -15.55 16.22
C ASN A 521 -2.02 -16.19 17.60
N TYR A 522 -0.94 -16.97 17.67
CA TYR A 522 -0.52 -17.61 18.93
C TYR A 522 0.07 -16.64 19.95
N GLN A 523 0.45 -15.43 19.54
CA GLN A 523 0.94 -14.35 20.38
C GLN A 523 -0.19 -13.49 20.96
N GLY A 524 -1.43 -13.68 20.47
CA GLY A 524 -2.61 -12.92 20.90
C GLY A 524 -2.90 -11.67 20.05
N ASP A 525 -2.14 -11.43 18.97
CA ASP A 525 -2.37 -10.31 18.06
C ASP A 525 -3.48 -10.65 17.03
N ASP A 526 -4.16 -9.61 16.54
CA ASP A 526 -5.14 -9.72 15.47
C ASP A 526 -4.50 -10.34 14.20
N PHE A 527 -5.20 -11.30 13.60
CA PHE A 527 -4.80 -11.98 12.38
C PHE A 527 -5.95 -11.97 11.36
N LYS A 528 -5.65 -11.52 10.14
CA LYS A 528 -6.60 -11.52 9.01
C LYS A 528 -5.94 -12.06 7.76
N ALA A 529 -6.64 -12.97 7.07
CA ALA A 529 -6.18 -13.53 5.81
C ALA A 529 -7.34 -13.84 4.85
N LEU A 530 -7.09 -13.68 3.55
CA LEU A 530 -8.01 -14.06 2.48
C LEU A 530 -7.44 -15.26 1.73
N ILE A 531 -8.29 -16.22 1.39
CA ILE A 531 -7.91 -17.48 0.75
C ILE A 531 -8.51 -17.51 -0.65
N TYR A 532 -7.65 -17.55 -1.65
CA TYR A 532 -8.02 -17.60 -3.07
C TYR A 532 -7.64 -18.95 -3.68
N GLU A 533 -8.25 -19.23 -4.81
CA GLU A 533 -7.74 -20.24 -5.74
C GLU A 533 -6.34 -19.85 -6.23
N PHE A 534 -5.43 -20.81 -6.32
CA PHE A 534 -4.05 -20.55 -6.75
C PHE A 534 -3.95 -20.45 -8.27
N MET A 535 -3.56 -19.28 -8.77
CA MET A 535 -3.37 -19.01 -10.20
C MET A 535 -1.96 -19.40 -10.64
N VAL A 536 -1.84 -20.54 -11.33
CA VAL A 536 -0.55 -21.19 -11.64
C VAL A 536 0.37 -20.37 -12.55
N ASN A 537 -0.19 -19.49 -13.39
CA ASN A 537 0.56 -18.69 -14.35
C ASN A 537 0.90 -17.28 -13.84
N GLY A 538 0.61 -16.96 -12.58
CA GLY A 538 1.01 -15.69 -11.96
C GLY A 538 0.24 -14.48 -12.48
N SER A 539 0.81 -13.29 -12.30
CA SER A 539 0.21 -12.02 -12.72
C SER A 539 0.59 -11.62 -14.15
N LEU A 540 -0.26 -10.86 -14.85
CA LEU A 540 0.00 -10.35 -16.19
C LEU A 540 1.27 -9.45 -16.23
N ASP A 541 1.56 -8.73 -15.14
CA ASP A 541 2.78 -7.91 -15.02
C ASP A 541 4.06 -8.73 -15.25
N GLU A 542 4.13 -9.95 -14.70
CA GLU A 542 5.27 -10.86 -14.84
C GLU A 542 5.49 -11.32 -16.28
N TRP A 543 4.45 -11.32 -17.11
CA TRP A 543 4.51 -11.70 -18.52
C TRP A 543 4.84 -10.53 -19.44
N LEU A 544 4.33 -9.33 -19.13
CA LEU A 544 4.62 -8.12 -19.91
C LEU A 544 6.02 -7.59 -19.62
N HIS A 545 6.45 -7.68 -18.37
CA HIS A 545 7.68 -7.08 -17.87
C HIS A 545 8.47 -8.06 -16.99
N PRO A 546 8.93 -9.19 -17.55
CA PRO A 546 9.70 -10.16 -16.79
C PRO A 546 10.92 -9.47 -16.18
N THR A 547 10.99 -9.49 -14.85
CA THR A 547 12.12 -8.90 -14.12
C THR A 547 13.38 -9.68 -14.50
N GLN A 548 14.50 -9.00 -14.79
CA GLN A 548 15.77 -9.66 -15.11
C GLN A 548 16.18 -10.73 -14.08
N ALA A 549 15.70 -10.62 -12.83
CA ALA A 549 15.91 -11.62 -11.77
C ALA A 549 15.17 -12.98 -11.98
N VAL A 550 14.13 -13.06 -12.83
CA VAL A 550 13.29 -14.25 -13.06
C VAL A 550 13.56 -14.91 -14.42
N ALA A 551 14.20 -14.19 -15.35
CA ALA A 551 14.51 -14.72 -16.69
C ALA A 551 15.73 -15.67 -16.72
N GLU A 552 16.55 -15.73 -15.66
CA GLU A 552 17.85 -16.42 -15.71
C GLU A 552 17.96 -17.70 -14.87
N THR A 553 16.91 -18.12 -14.14
CA THR A 553 17.08 -19.12 -13.06
C THR A 553 16.13 -20.29 -13.04
N ILE A 554 15.30 -20.42 -14.06
CA ILE A 554 14.61 -21.67 -14.36
C ILE A 554 14.77 -21.86 -15.86
N GLU A 555 15.05 -23.08 -16.32
CA GLU A 555 14.79 -23.51 -17.71
C GLU A 555 13.28 -23.41 -18.00
N ARG A 556 12.73 -22.19 -17.96
CA ARG A 556 11.42 -21.84 -18.45
C ARG A 556 11.69 -21.09 -19.74
N PRO A 557 11.14 -21.55 -20.88
CA PRO A 557 11.31 -20.86 -22.15
C PRO A 557 10.93 -19.38 -21.99
N LYS A 558 11.58 -18.48 -22.75
CA LYS A 558 11.19 -17.06 -22.85
C LYS A 558 9.67 -16.96 -22.84
N ARG A 559 9.10 -16.50 -21.72
CA ARG A 559 7.66 -16.39 -21.55
C ARG A 559 7.23 -15.07 -22.17
N SER A 560 6.78 -15.12 -23.42
CA SER A 560 6.14 -13.98 -24.09
C SER A 560 4.69 -14.31 -24.40
N LEU A 561 3.79 -13.35 -24.22
CA LEU A 561 2.40 -13.48 -24.66
C LEU A 561 2.30 -13.17 -26.15
N SER A 562 1.73 -14.11 -26.90
CA SER A 562 1.36 -13.91 -28.30
C SER A 562 0.32 -12.82 -28.46
N PHE A 563 0.19 -12.29 -29.69
CA PHE A 563 -0.86 -11.32 -30.02
C PHE A 563 -2.27 -11.82 -29.59
N SER A 564 -2.60 -13.08 -29.90
CA SER A 564 -3.91 -13.65 -29.58
C SER A 564 -4.13 -13.79 -28.08
N GLN A 565 -3.11 -14.16 -27.31
CA GLN A 565 -3.22 -14.25 -25.85
C GLN A 565 -3.45 -12.88 -25.24
N ARG A 566 -2.71 -11.85 -25.68
CA ARG A 566 -2.92 -10.47 -25.21
C ARG A 566 -4.33 -9.98 -25.53
N LEU A 567 -4.84 -10.24 -26.74
CA LEU A 567 -6.20 -9.88 -27.13
C LEU A 567 -7.26 -10.60 -26.27
N ASN A 568 -7.09 -11.90 -26.01
CA ASN A 568 -8.03 -12.65 -25.17
C ASN A 568 -8.02 -12.19 -23.72
N ILE A 569 -6.85 -11.94 -23.14
CA ILE A 569 -6.72 -11.41 -21.77
C ILE A 569 -7.36 -10.01 -21.68
N ALA A 570 -7.16 -9.16 -22.69
CA ALA A 570 -7.78 -7.84 -22.75
C ALA A 570 -9.33 -7.93 -22.80
N ILE A 571 -9.87 -8.91 -23.51
CA ILE A 571 -11.31 -9.19 -23.56
C ILE A 571 -11.79 -9.68 -22.18
N ASP A 572 -11.08 -10.63 -21.56
CA ASP A 572 -11.40 -11.15 -20.23
C ASP A 572 -11.50 -10.04 -19.18
N VAL A 573 -10.55 -9.10 -19.18
CA VAL A 573 -10.55 -7.94 -18.27
C VAL A 573 -11.76 -7.03 -18.56
N SER A 574 -12.07 -6.75 -19.82
CA SER A 574 -13.24 -5.92 -20.16
C SER A 574 -14.56 -6.58 -19.75
N MET A 575 -14.68 -7.91 -19.88
CA MET A 575 -15.85 -8.67 -19.43
C MET A 575 -16.01 -8.64 -17.91
N ALA A 576 -14.89 -8.69 -17.18
CA ALA A 576 -14.87 -8.55 -15.74
C ALA A 576 -15.38 -7.17 -15.29
N LEU A 577 -14.89 -6.10 -15.93
CA LEU A 577 -15.32 -4.73 -15.64
C LEU A 577 -16.77 -4.47 -16.03
N ASP A 578 -17.22 -4.94 -17.20
CA ASP A 578 -18.61 -4.85 -17.63
C ASP A 578 -19.54 -5.51 -16.60
N TYR A 579 -19.18 -6.70 -16.11
CA TYR A 579 -19.89 -7.38 -15.04
C TYR A 579 -20.00 -6.53 -13.76
N LEU A 580 -18.88 -5.93 -13.31
CA LEU A 580 -18.85 -5.10 -12.11
C LEU A 580 -19.66 -3.80 -12.27
N HIS A 581 -19.60 -3.17 -13.44
CA HIS A 581 -20.21 -1.87 -13.69
C HIS A 581 -21.71 -1.97 -13.99
N HIS A 582 -22.14 -2.99 -14.72
CA HIS A 582 -23.49 -3.05 -15.29
C HIS A 582 -24.35 -4.20 -14.76
N HIS A 583 -23.75 -5.32 -14.32
CA HIS A 583 -24.51 -6.54 -14.02
C HIS A 583 -24.61 -6.86 -12.52
N CYS A 584 -23.86 -6.16 -11.68
CA CYS A 584 -23.96 -6.25 -10.23
C CYS A 584 -25.17 -5.47 -9.67
N GLU A 585 -25.71 -5.92 -8.53
CA GLU A 585 -26.89 -5.29 -7.89
C GLU A 585 -26.70 -3.77 -7.65
N ARG A 586 -25.46 -3.40 -7.30
CA ARG A 586 -24.94 -2.05 -7.27
C ARG A 586 -23.68 -2.03 -8.12
N PRO A 587 -23.48 -1.02 -8.99
CA PRO A 587 -22.23 -0.89 -9.73
C PRO A 587 -21.03 -0.86 -8.77
N ILE A 588 -19.99 -1.61 -9.11
CA ILE A 588 -18.77 -1.75 -8.32
C ILE A 588 -17.61 -1.15 -9.11
N VAL A 589 -16.90 -0.19 -8.53
CA VAL A 589 -15.70 0.42 -9.13
C VAL A 589 -14.46 -0.19 -8.48
N HIS A 590 -13.59 -0.81 -9.27
CA HIS A 590 -12.38 -1.53 -8.84
C HIS A 590 -11.35 -0.60 -8.18
N CYS A 591 -11.13 0.57 -8.78
CA CYS A 591 -10.22 1.64 -8.32
C CYS A 591 -8.71 1.36 -8.38
N ASP A 592 -8.27 0.12 -8.62
CA ASP A 592 -6.84 -0.22 -8.75
C ASP A 592 -6.56 -1.26 -9.84
N LEU A 593 -7.12 -1.05 -11.03
CA LEU A 593 -6.87 -1.95 -12.16
C LEU A 593 -5.47 -1.69 -12.76
N LYS A 594 -4.65 -2.74 -12.84
CA LYS A 594 -3.28 -2.74 -13.37
C LYS A 594 -2.84 -4.18 -13.68
N PRO A 595 -1.78 -4.41 -14.48
CA PRO A 595 -1.32 -5.75 -14.83
C PRO A 595 -1.04 -6.69 -13.64
N SER A 596 -0.51 -6.17 -12.51
CA SER A 596 -0.23 -7.00 -11.33
C SER A 596 -1.51 -7.58 -10.67
N ASN A 597 -2.67 -6.99 -10.98
CA ASN A 597 -3.97 -7.35 -10.42
C ASN A 597 -4.80 -8.22 -11.40
N VAL A 598 -4.22 -8.61 -12.54
CA VAL A 598 -4.81 -9.56 -13.49
C VAL A 598 -4.02 -10.87 -13.40
N LEU A 599 -4.62 -11.92 -12.84
CA LEU A 599 -3.98 -13.22 -12.68
C LEU A 599 -4.41 -14.20 -13.78
N LEU A 600 -3.52 -15.12 -14.13
CA LEU A 600 -3.73 -16.10 -15.20
C LEU A 600 -3.85 -17.51 -14.62
N ASN A 601 -4.94 -18.19 -14.97
CA ASN A 601 -5.10 -19.62 -14.68
C ASN A 601 -4.29 -20.48 -15.69
N ASP A 602 -4.41 -21.80 -15.56
CA ASP A 602 -3.79 -22.80 -16.43
C ASP A 602 -4.14 -22.64 -17.92
N ASP A 603 -5.38 -22.22 -18.22
CA ASP A 603 -5.88 -21.96 -19.58
C ASP A 603 -5.51 -20.57 -20.14
N MET A 604 -4.68 -19.79 -19.44
CA MET A 604 -4.30 -18.41 -19.79
C MET A 604 -5.49 -17.42 -19.83
N VAL A 605 -6.56 -17.72 -19.10
CA VAL A 605 -7.72 -16.84 -18.93
C VAL A 605 -7.43 -15.78 -17.87
N GLY A 606 -7.74 -14.52 -18.20
CA GLY A 606 -7.57 -13.38 -17.30
C GLY A 606 -8.60 -13.34 -16.17
N HIS A 607 -8.12 -13.23 -14.93
CA HIS A 607 -8.93 -13.07 -13.73
C HIS A 607 -8.53 -11.79 -12.99
N VAL A 608 -9.43 -10.81 -12.94
CA VAL A 608 -9.21 -9.56 -12.19
C VAL A 608 -9.37 -9.83 -10.69
N GLY A 609 -8.37 -9.42 -9.90
CA GLY A 609 -8.30 -9.58 -8.46
C GLY A 609 -7.85 -8.31 -7.73
N ASP A 610 -7.65 -8.43 -6.41
CA ASP A 610 -7.30 -7.34 -5.49
C ASP A 610 -8.37 -6.23 -5.35
N PHE A 611 -9.50 -6.61 -4.76
CA PHE A 611 -10.62 -5.70 -4.49
C PHE A 611 -10.42 -4.84 -3.24
N GLY A 612 -9.17 -4.66 -2.79
CA GLY A 612 -8.83 -3.92 -1.57
C GLY A 612 -9.27 -2.45 -1.57
N LEU A 613 -9.44 -1.85 -2.76
CA LEU A 613 -9.81 -0.45 -2.93
C LEU A 613 -11.23 -0.25 -3.50
N VAL A 614 -12.03 -1.31 -3.63
CA VAL A 614 -13.36 -1.28 -4.28
C VAL A 614 -14.31 -0.24 -3.67
N ARG A 615 -15.22 0.28 -4.50
CA ARG A 615 -16.34 1.14 -4.10
C ARG A 615 -17.66 0.68 -4.71
N PHE A 616 -18.72 0.71 -3.91
CA PHE A 616 -20.08 0.45 -4.36
C PHE A 616 -20.79 1.77 -4.65
N LEU A 617 -21.32 1.96 -5.85
CA LEU A 617 -22.05 3.17 -6.21
C LEU A 617 -23.51 3.13 -5.71
N PRO A 618 -24.07 4.25 -5.22
CA PRO A 618 -25.47 4.34 -4.80
C PRO A 618 -26.44 4.33 -6.00
N ARG A 619 -27.67 3.82 -5.79
CA ARG A 619 -28.70 3.62 -6.83
C ARG A 619 -29.34 4.90 -7.40
N THR A 620 -29.04 6.08 -6.85
CA THR A 620 -29.63 7.36 -7.27
C THR A 620 -28.58 8.46 -7.30
N SER A 621 -28.55 9.22 -8.39
CA SER A 621 -27.72 10.41 -8.61
C SER A 621 -28.03 11.47 -7.56
N GLY A 622 -27.26 11.48 -6.48
CA GLY A 622 -27.28 12.50 -5.46
C GLY A 622 -25.84 12.82 -5.08
N ASN A 623 -25.45 14.08 -5.23
CA ASN A 623 -24.12 14.61 -4.95
C ASN A 623 -23.52 14.01 -3.66
N GLN A 624 -22.46 13.22 -3.80
CA GLN A 624 -21.70 12.65 -2.69
C GLN A 624 -20.21 12.89 -2.93
N SER A 625 -19.69 13.96 -2.34
CA SER A 625 -18.26 14.25 -2.31
C SER A 625 -17.45 13.00 -1.96
N SER A 626 -16.57 12.59 -2.87
CA SER A 626 -15.60 11.54 -2.63
C SER A 626 -14.56 11.95 -1.60
N SER A 627 -13.99 10.94 -0.95
CA SER A 627 -12.79 11.12 -0.13
C SER A 627 -11.63 11.68 -0.97
N VAL A 628 -11.08 12.83 -0.56
CA VAL A 628 -9.87 13.45 -1.14
C VAL A 628 -8.65 12.66 -0.66
N GLY A 629 -8.27 11.65 -1.45
CA GLY A 629 -7.00 10.94 -1.39
C GLY A 629 -6.67 10.48 -2.81
N VAL A 630 -5.39 10.49 -3.20
CA VAL A 630 -4.96 9.95 -4.50
C VAL A 630 -5.33 8.47 -4.51
N LYS A 631 -6.21 8.07 -5.44
CA LYS A 631 -6.70 6.69 -5.56
C LYS A 631 -6.19 6.06 -6.84
N GLY A 632 -5.79 4.80 -6.74
CA GLY A 632 -5.22 4.03 -7.83
C GLY A 632 -3.70 4.13 -7.88
N THR A 633 -3.10 3.24 -8.65
CA THR A 633 -1.65 3.17 -8.82
C THR A 633 -1.16 4.26 -9.77
N ILE A 634 -0.01 4.87 -9.46
CA ILE A 634 0.65 5.87 -10.31
C ILE A 634 0.78 5.32 -11.74
N GLY A 635 0.42 6.13 -12.73
CA GLY A 635 0.38 5.74 -14.15
C GLY A 635 -0.96 5.18 -14.63
N TYR A 636 -1.74 4.52 -13.76
CA TYR A 636 -3.05 3.94 -14.09
C TYR A 636 -4.23 4.74 -13.52
N ALA A 637 -3.98 5.52 -12.47
CA ALA A 637 -4.98 6.40 -11.87
C ALA A 637 -5.40 7.51 -12.86
N PRO A 638 -6.71 7.75 -13.03
CA PRO A 638 -7.19 8.79 -13.90
C PRO A 638 -6.92 10.19 -13.31
N PRO A 639 -6.67 11.23 -14.14
CA PRO A 639 -6.29 12.56 -13.68
C PRO A 639 -7.26 13.17 -12.65
N GLU A 640 -8.56 12.95 -12.82
CA GLU A 640 -9.59 13.49 -11.93
C GLU A 640 -9.56 12.91 -10.51
N TYR A 641 -8.98 11.73 -10.30
CA TYR A 641 -8.80 11.17 -8.95
C TYR A 641 -7.70 11.92 -8.18
N GLY A 642 -6.70 12.47 -8.87
CA GLY A 642 -5.72 13.38 -8.30
C GLY A 642 -6.28 14.78 -7.99
N MET A 643 -7.38 15.16 -8.64
CA MET A 643 -8.08 16.44 -8.45
C MET A 643 -9.18 16.39 -7.38
N GLY A 644 -9.37 15.23 -6.72
CA GLY A 644 -10.37 15.07 -5.65
C GLY A 644 -11.81 14.87 -6.15
N ASN A 645 -12.00 14.53 -7.43
CA ASN A 645 -13.33 14.26 -7.97
C ASN A 645 -13.90 12.91 -7.52
N GLU A 646 -15.21 12.72 -7.73
CA GLU A 646 -15.92 11.50 -7.35
C GLU A 646 -15.40 10.26 -8.09
N VAL A 647 -15.39 9.11 -7.39
CA VAL A 647 -15.01 7.81 -7.97
C VAL A 647 -16.21 7.26 -8.72
N TRP A 648 -16.03 6.99 -10.01
CA TRP A 648 -17.09 6.47 -10.89
C TRP A 648 -16.51 5.37 -11.80
N THR A 649 -17.40 4.62 -12.46
CA THR A 649 -17.02 3.53 -13.37
C THR A 649 -16.01 3.99 -14.44
N GLN A 650 -16.12 5.22 -14.90
CA GLN A 650 -15.21 5.84 -15.86
C GLN A 650 -13.73 5.88 -15.42
N GLY A 651 -13.45 5.82 -14.12
CA GLY A 651 -12.07 5.72 -13.65
C GLY A 651 -11.44 4.34 -13.92
N ASP A 652 -12.21 3.26 -13.76
CA ASP A 652 -11.75 1.92 -14.13
C ASP A 652 -11.56 1.80 -15.64
N VAL A 653 -12.39 2.48 -16.44
CA VAL A 653 -12.27 2.52 -17.89
C VAL A 653 -10.97 3.20 -18.33
N TYR A 654 -10.59 4.30 -17.66
CA TYR A 654 -9.30 4.92 -17.90
C TYR A 654 -8.15 3.95 -17.60
N SER A 655 -8.18 3.28 -16.44
CA SER A 655 -7.16 2.29 -16.08
C SER A 655 -7.11 1.11 -17.06
N TYR A 656 -8.27 0.67 -17.58
CA TYR A 656 -8.35 -0.34 -18.64
C TYR A 656 -7.70 0.15 -19.93
N GLY A 657 -7.93 1.39 -20.31
CA GLY A 657 -7.26 2.02 -21.46
C GLY A 657 -5.75 2.00 -21.31
N ILE A 658 -5.21 2.41 -20.16
CA ILE A 658 -3.76 2.35 -19.90
C ILE A 658 -3.22 0.91 -19.94
N LEU A 659 -3.95 -0.04 -19.34
CA LEU A 659 -3.60 -1.46 -19.36
C LEU A 659 -3.53 -1.99 -20.81
N LEU A 660 -4.49 -1.63 -21.67
CA LEU A 660 -4.45 -1.98 -23.10
C LEU A 660 -3.20 -1.40 -23.79
N LEU A 661 -2.92 -0.11 -23.58
CA LEU A 661 -1.78 0.54 -24.20
C LEU A 661 -0.47 -0.12 -23.78
N GLU A 662 -0.31 -0.44 -22.50
CA GLU A 662 0.86 -1.15 -21.99
C GLU A 662 0.98 -2.56 -22.57
N MET A 663 -0.13 -3.32 -22.61
CA MET A 663 -0.15 -4.66 -23.19
C MET A 663 0.34 -4.69 -24.63
N PHE A 664 0.08 -3.69 -25.46
CA PHE A 664 0.43 -3.73 -26.88
C PHE A 664 1.67 -2.90 -27.26
N THR A 665 2.13 -2.00 -26.38
CA THR A 665 3.40 -1.27 -26.57
C THR A 665 4.58 -1.90 -25.83
N GLY A 666 4.30 -2.74 -24.82
CA GLY A 666 5.30 -3.31 -23.92
C GLY A 666 5.96 -2.27 -23.02
N LYS A 667 5.37 -1.06 -22.88
CA LYS A 667 5.95 0.05 -22.11
C LYS A 667 5.16 0.32 -20.84
N ARG A 668 5.84 0.44 -19.70
CA ARG A 668 5.18 0.79 -18.44
C ARG A 668 4.76 2.26 -18.48
N PRO A 669 3.57 2.64 -17.97
CA PRO A 669 3.16 4.05 -17.90
C PRO A 669 4.05 4.91 -16.99
N THR A 670 4.93 4.28 -16.21
CA THR A 670 5.89 4.92 -15.28
C THR A 670 7.34 4.86 -15.76
N GLU A 671 7.61 4.53 -17.04
CA GLU A 671 8.97 4.60 -17.58
C GLU A 671 9.53 6.03 -17.57
N ASP A 672 10.85 6.14 -17.39
CA ASP A 672 11.57 7.43 -17.29
C ASP A 672 11.34 8.36 -18.49
N MET A 673 10.97 7.82 -19.65
CA MET A 673 10.66 8.62 -20.85
C MET A 673 9.35 9.41 -20.73
N PHE A 674 8.46 9.02 -19.81
CA PHE A 674 7.17 9.68 -19.59
C PHE A 674 7.30 10.70 -18.46
N GLN A 675 7.62 11.95 -18.82
CA GLN A 675 7.75 13.07 -17.89
C GLN A 675 6.98 14.30 -18.39
N GLY A 676 6.52 15.14 -17.45
CA GLY A 676 5.77 16.35 -17.75
C GLY A 676 4.42 16.05 -18.41
N THR A 677 4.20 16.54 -19.63
CA THR A 677 2.95 16.33 -20.39
C THR A 677 2.94 15.06 -21.24
N LEU A 678 4.08 14.37 -21.36
CA LEU A 678 4.21 13.14 -22.13
C LEU A 678 3.92 11.94 -21.23
N ASN A 679 2.81 11.25 -21.50
CA ASN A 679 2.40 10.01 -20.84
C ASN A 679 2.09 8.94 -21.90
N LEU A 680 1.86 7.70 -21.47
CA LEU A 680 1.60 6.57 -22.38
C LEU A 680 0.43 6.84 -23.34
N HIS A 681 -0.65 7.47 -22.86
CA HIS A 681 -1.78 7.88 -23.69
C HIS A 681 -1.36 8.84 -24.82
N ASN A 682 -0.70 9.95 -24.49
CA ASN A 682 -0.27 10.95 -25.46
C ASN A 682 0.81 10.41 -26.41
N PHE A 683 1.68 9.52 -25.92
CA PHE A 683 2.69 8.84 -26.72
C PHE A 683 2.08 7.96 -27.81
N VAL A 684 1.09 7.13 -27.46
CA VAL A 684 0.39 6.30 -28.44
C VAL A 684 -0.47 7.15 -29.37
N LYS A 685 -1.23 8.10 -28.82
CA LYS A 685 -2.11 8.99 -29.59
C LYS A 685 -1.36 9.79 -30.66
N ALA A 686 -0.14 10.24 -30.38
CA ALA A 686 0.68 10.98 -31.33
C ALA A 686 1.31 10.11 -32.43
N ALA A 687 1.35 8.78 -32.24
CA ALA A 687 1.95 7.84 -33.18
C ALA A 687 0.91 7.14 -34.08
N LEU A 688 -0.36 7.09 -33.68
CA LEU A 688 -1.41 6.46 -34.48
C LEU A 688 -1.92 7.37 -35.62
N PRO A 689 -2.26 6.77 -36.79
CA PRO A 689 -1.96 5.41 -37.22
C PRO A 689 -0.59 5.23 -37.90
N GLU A 690 0.09 6.32 -38.29
CA GLU A 690 1.21 6.28 -39.25
C GLU A 690 2.50 5.68 -38.69
N ARG A 691 2.74 5.79 -37.38
CA ARG A 691 3.99 5.38 -36.70
C ARG A 691 3.81 4.17 -35.80
N LEU A 692 2.84 3.31 -36.10
CA LEU A 692 2.52 2.10 -35.32
C LEU A 692 3.75 1.23 -35.01
N VAL A 693 4.61 1.00 -35.99
CA VAL A 693 5.78 0.10 -35.87
C VAL A 693 6.79 0.62 -34.84
N ASP A 694 6.85 1.93 -34.61
CA ASP A 694 7.78 2.55 -33.66
C ASP A 694 7.33 2.33 -32.20
N ILE A 695 6.06 2.01 -31.97
CA ILE A 695 5.46 2.03 -30.62
C ILE A 695 5.03 0.65 -30.11
N VAL A 696 4.71 -0.29 -31.01
CA VAL A 696 4.25 -1.64 -30.67
C VAL A 696 5.39 -2.48 -30.08
N ASP A 697 5.04 -3.39 -29.16
CA ASP A 697 6.00 -4.33 -28.58
C ASP A 697 6.71 -5.14 -29.67
N PRO A 698 8.06 -5.11 -29.74
CA PRO A 698 8.83 -5.87 -30.71
C PRO A 698 8.53 -7.38 -30.71
N ALA A 699 8.11 -7.96 -29.59
CA ALA A 699 7.71 -9.37 -29.50
C ALA A 699 6.50 -9.69 -30.40
N LEU A 700 5.58 -8.74 -30.56
CA LEU A 700 4.41 -8.86 -31.45
C LEU A 700 4.79 -8.67 -32.93
N VAL A 701 5.97 -8.09 -33.19
CA VAL A 701 6.52 -7.91 -34.53
C VAL A 701 7.41 -9.11 -34.93
N GLN A 702 8.17 -9.68 -33.99
CA GLN A 702 9.07 -10.82 -34.20
C GLN A 702 8.36 -12.17 -34.38
N GLU A 703 7.19 -12.39 -33.77
CA GLU A 703 6.31 -13.54 -34.08
C GLU A 703 6.05 -13.66 -35.60
N ASN A 704 6.01 -12.53 -36.31
CA ASN A 704 5.76 -12.51 -37.76
C ASN A 704 7.01 -12.76 -38.63
N VAL A 705 8.20 -12.91 -38.05
CA VAL A 705 9.43 -13.20 -38.80
C VAL A 705 9.84 -14.66 -38.61
N GLU A 706 9.69 -15.23 -37.41
CA GLU A 706 10.09 -16.62 -37.16
C GLU A 706 9.12 -17.66 -37.77
N ASP A 707 7.80 -17.39 -37.79
CA ASP A 707 6.85 -18.27 -38.47
C ASP A 707 6.96 -18.20 -40.01
N ASN A 708 7.51 -17.11 -40.56
CA ASN A 708 7.69 -16.95 -42.01
C ASN A 708 8.99 -17.57 -42.54
N ILE A 709 9.97 -17.88 -41.68
CA ILE A 709 11.24 -18.51 -42.13
C ILE A 709 11.08 -20.02 -42.33
N ILE A 710 10.03 -20.66 -41.78
CA ILE A 710 9.69 -22.06 -42.10
C ILE A 710 8.90 -22.16 -43.43
N ALA A 711 8.35 -21.05 -43.92
CA ALA A 711 7.57 -20.97 -45.15
C ALA A 711 8.33 -20.37 -46.35
N ASP A 712 9.67 -20.34 -46.31
CA ASP A 712 10.46 -19.89 -47.46
C ASP A 712 10.59 -21.01 -48.51
N ASN A 713 9.43 -21.37 -49.08
CA ASN A 713 9.25 -22.04 -50.37
C ASN A 713 7.77 -21.96 -50.81
N CYS A 714 7.14 -20.79 -50.71
CA CYS A 714 6.08 -20.30 -51.62
C CYS A 714 5.67 -18.89 -51.17
N ALA A 715 5.93 -17.89 -52.01
CA ALA A 715 5.37 -16.56 -51.85
C ALA A 715 3.83 -16.63 -51.98
N ASN A 716 3.13 -16.73 -50.86
CA ASN A 716 1.66 -16.75 -50.82
C ASN A 716 1.13 -15.37 -50.40
N GLU A 717 0.23 -14.81 -51.20
CA GLU A 717 -0.55 -13.57 -50.92
C GLU A 717 -1.22 -13.56 -49.53
N ASP A 718 -1.41 -14.74 -48.94
CA ASP A 718 -2.09 -14.97 -47.67
C ASP A 718 -1.26 -14.47 -46.45
N GLY A 719 0.07 -14.61 -46.48
CA GLY A 719 0.95 -14.13 -45.41
C GLY A 719 0.99 -12.59 -45.30
N THR A 720 1.00 -11.90 -46.46
CA THR A 720 0.90 -10.44 -46.53
C THR A 720 -0.47 -9.95 -46.04
N ARG A 721 -1.54 -10.71 -46.32
CA ARG A 721 -2.90 -10.41 -45.88
C ARG A 721 -3.08 -10.56 -44.38
N ILE A 722 -2.50 -11.61 -43.77
CA ILE A 722 -2.52 -11.82 -42.31
C ILE A 722 -1.77 -10.70 -41.59
N PHE A 723 -0.58 -10.32 -42.07
CA PHE A 723 0.19 -9.21 -41.49
C PHE A 723 -0.57 -7.88 -41.56
N SER A 724 -1.26 -7.59 -42.68
CA SER A 724 -2.13 -6.43 -42.81
C SER A 724 -3.29 -6.45 -41.80
N LYS A 725 -3.93 -7.60 -41.59
CA LYS A 725 -5.02 -7.75 -40.62
C LYS A 725 -4.57 -7.57 -39.18
N ILE A 726 -3.41 -8.11 -38.80
CA ILE A 726 -2.84 -7.91 -37.46
C ILE A 726 -2.49 -6.45 -37.25
N ARG A 727 -1.91 -5.80 -38.27
CA ARG A 727 -1.62 -4.36 -38.23
C ARG A 727 -2.88 -3.52 -38.05
N GLU A 728 -3.93 -3.78 -38.82
CA GLU A 728 -5.24 -3.12 -38.67
C GLU A 728 -5.84 -3.37 -37.28
N SER A 729 -5.72 -4.60 -36.78
CA SER A 729 -6.20 -4.97 -35.44
C SER A 729 -5.43 -4.25 -34.34
N LEU A 730 -4.10 -4.12 -34.47
CA LEU A 730 -3.27 -3.34 -33.53
C LEU A 730 -3.68 -1.86 -33.51
N ILE A 731 -3.97 -1.27 -34.67
CA ILE A 731 -4.48 0.10 -34.75
C ILE A 731 -5.80 0.21 -33.99
N SER A 732 -6.78 -0.65 -34.29
CA SER A 732 -8.09 -0.62 -33.62
C SER A 732 -7.98 -0.86 -32.10
N ILE A 733 -7.11 -1.76 -31.64
CA ILE A 733 -6.89 -2.01 -30.21
C ILE A 733 -6.30 -0.78 -29.52
N LEU A 734 -5.29 -0.13 -30.13
CA LEU A 734 -4.68 1.06 -29.55
C LEU A 734 -5.62 2.27 -29.61
N GLU A 735 -6.48 2.38 -30.64
CA GLU A 735 -7.55 3.37 -30.71
C GLU A 735 -8.57 3.19 -29.57
N VAL A 736 -8.97 1.95 -29.26
CA VAL A 736 -9.79 1.64 -28.08
C VAL A 736 -9.05 2.05 -26.80
N GLY A 737 -7.77 1.70 -26.65
CA GLY A 737 -6.95 2.09 -25.50
C GLY A 737 -6.89 3.60 -25.30
N VAL A 738 -6.67 4.37 -26.37
CA VAL A 738 -6.68 5.85 -26.36
C VAL A 738 -8.07 6.39 -26.02
N ALA A 739 -9.14 5.84 -26.60
CA ALA A 739 -10.50 6.27 -26.33
C ALA A 739 -10.92 6.02 -24.87
N CYS A 740 -10.57 4.86 -24.31
CA CYS A 740 -10.84 4.54 -22.90
C CYS A 740 -10.03 5.41 -21.92
N SER A 741 -8.80 5.80 -22.29
CA SER A 741 -7.90 6.61 -21.45
C SER A 741 -7.95 8.12 -21.73
N ALA A 742 -9.05 8.62 -22.32
CA ALA A 742 -9.25 10.06 -22.53
C ALA A 742 -9.20 10.83 -21.20
N GLU A 743 -8.65 12.04 -21.22
CA GLU A 743 -8.44 12.87 -20.02
C GLU A 743 -9.77 13.20 -19.33
N LEU A 744 -10.80 13.57 -20.09
CA LEU A 744 -12.13 13.89 -19.55
C LEU A 744 -13.01 12.63 -19.43
N PRO A 745 -13.61 12.33 -18.26
CA PRO A 745 -14.43 11.13 -18.07
C PRO A 745 -15.59 10.96 -19.06
N ARG A 746 -16.18 12.08 -19.51
CA ARG A 746 -17.30 12.08 -20.47
C ARG A 746 -16.90 11.75 -21.90
N GLU A 747 -15.60 11.77 -22.21
CA GLU A 747 -15.06 11.46 -23.54
C GLU A 747 -14.57 10.02 -23.63
N ARG A 748 -14.58 9.29 -22.52
CA ARG A 748 -14.15 7.91 -22.46
C ARG A 748 -15.20 7.00 -23.10
N MET A 749 -14.72 6.06 -23.91
CA MET A 749 -15.55 4.98 -24.44
C MET A 749 -16.12 4.15 -23.29
N ASP A 750 -17.41 3.78 -23.34
CA ASP A 750 -17.99 2.93 -22.30
C ASP A 750 -17.37 1.51 -22.31
N ILE A 751 -17.29 0.85 -21.17
CA ILE A 751 -16.64 -0.47 -21.08
C ILE A 751 -17.37 -1.54 -21.89
N SER A 752 -18.71 -1.45 -22.01
CA SER A 752 -19.47 -2.38 -22.86
C SER A 752 -19.12 -2.21 -24.32
N ASP A 753 -18.91 -0.97 -24.77
CA ASP A 753 -18.52 -0.64 -26.15
C ASP A 753 -17.08 -1.08 -26.44
N ALA A 754 -16.16 -0.83 -25.50
CA ALA A 754 -14.78 -1.30 -25.60
C ALA A 754 -14.72 -2.84 -25.68
N MET A 755 -15.46 -3.55 -24.81
CA MET A 755 -15.58 -5.01 -24.85
C MET A 755 -16.12 -5.50 -26.19
N ALA A 756 -17.17 -4.85 -26.73
CA ALA A 756 -17.78 -5.21 -28.00
C ALA A 756 -16.80 -5.04 -29.17
N GLU A 757 -16.03 -3.95 -29.20
CA GLU A 757 -15.05 -3.72 -30.25
C GLU A 757 -13.87 -4.69 -30.14
N MET A 758 -13.38 -4.98 -28.93
CA MET A 758 -12.33 -5.99 -28.72
C MET A 758 -12.78 -7.38 -29.18
N CYS A 759 -14.03 -7.77 -28.88
CA CYS A 759 -14.62 -9.01 -29.39
C CYS A 759 -14.76 -8.99 -30.92
N ARG A 760 -15.13 -7.86 -31.51
CA ARG A 760 -15.21 -7.70 -32.97
C ARG A 760 -13.85 -7.88 -33.64
N ILE A 761 -12.79 -7.31 -33.06
CA ILE A 761 -11.41 -7.46 -33.53
C ILE A 761 -11.00 -8.94 -33.49
N ARG A 762 -11.28 -9.65 -32.38
CA ARG A 762 -11.03 -11.10 -32.28
C ARG A 762 -11.79 -11.90 -33.34
N ASN A 763 -13.06 -11.61 -33.57
CA ASN A 763 -13.88 -12.33 -34.55
C ASN A 763 -13.37 -12.12 -35.99
N LYS A 764 -12.99 -10.88 -36.36
CA LYS A 764 -12.37 -10.58 -37.67
C LYS A 764 -11.08 -11.38 -37.92
N LEU A 765 -10.35 -11.72 -36.86
CA LEU A 765 -9.15 -12.54 -36.94
C LEU A 765 -9.47 -14.05 -36.98
N GLY A 766 -10.58 -14.47 -36.36
CA GLY A 766 -11.03 -15.87 -36.29
C GLY A 766 -11.87 -16.38 -37.47
N GLU A 767 -12.54 -15.51 -38.21
CA GLU A 767 -13.50 -15.84 -39.29
C GLU A 767 -12.91 -16.53 -40.55
N ASN A 768 -11.64 -16.94 -40.55
CA ASN A 768 -10.99 -17.61 -41.69
C ASN A 768 -10.38 -19.00 -41.35
N LYS A 769 -10.78 -19.63 -40.23
CA LYS A 769 -10.35 -21.01 -39.91
C LYS A 769 -11.30 -22.12 -40.42
N ASP A 770 -12.33 -21.78 -41.20
CA ASP A 770 -13.21 -22.73 -41.88
C ASP A 770 -12.94 -22.77 -43.39
#